data_AF-A0A067CE47-F1
#
_entry.id   AF-A0A067CE47-F1
#
_cell.length_a   1.000
_cell.length_b   1.000
_cell.length_c   1.000
_cell.angle_alpha   90.00
_cell.angle_beta   90.00
_cell.angle_gamma   90.00
#
_symmetry.space_group_name_H-M   'P 1'
#
loop_
_entity.id
_entity.type
_entity.pdbx_description
1 polymer ?
#
loop_
_entity_poly.entity_id
_entity_poly.type
_entity_poly.pdbx_seq_one_letter_code
_entity_poly.pdbx_strand_id
1 'polypeptide(L)'
;MDAEPKKKKRRCISKAERLAKRMQAVSLQEDEKLTQVEALCATDSSQDWDAAHRLATSLTTRAAFLAILLQKHQAKAAAHYTRRWDPPEDLSRLLGNDRVLAALHAHAATAATFLSAWRDAPVPPAALRKLLLAFVLPRIERKEDAPLQILLHQFAALKWRLLEHALVTTQGQHLVNQFAHVVRSLHDEPNIARPLTPWLEAVDGPIDIHLRESVRKLVEDVLQRVWPDARVHLFGSSVTGLCAEDSDVDLCVVVPSSPGRFADSVALAVDMHEHLSLYLPSPHSMVVKNARIPVIKTQLHGLDVDICVNNTAALWNSQLLVAFLRAYPALRPLCVCLRSWAARRSLLKSPTCAHSLSPYAFVLLILHWLQMRGYLPFVDVSFDDSLVVSIATIDDAIASALAEALPPPKTLATAAVPSLLVDFFIFYAADFAYGTDIASLRRRDLRKLKPSSTLQLEDPIEVDRNLGAYLNKLSQRTLRMEFVRACVLLHEALHPETYDAREAVGSLFFGHHARLPAPTASFLEVLIRPRASHHFGWNMAGDAIASEAFTTVVVTTRDAFPSLAGVDVVGVDCEGVNLGRSGSLALVSLAIGPTVYLVDVLSTPSLLDALKPLLESPSIVKVLHDCRKDSDALLHTAGISLTHVFDTQVAHAVLHQLRKPAAKDDGRHLVGPSGSAVIALDNANHECIAYADVLSHYLSLPPSRVKTSVKEAMTGDDATWTRRPFLPDLIEYAAMDVAYLSVLYRIMAHALGPHMPLCDARAAMYLGCRDWSFASTLNMGDMVPGYIQNITSKCVYVALSPSTVGRLSTSDAVKAPVGDDVQKLTVGAAITVKVGHDRSVQWTI
;
A
#
# COMPACT_ATOMS: atom_id res chain seq x y z
N MET A 1 15.87 69.19 -31.44
CA MET A 1 16.71 68.25 -30.67
C MET A 1 16.41 68.46 -29.19
N ASP A 2 15.84 67.40 -28.61
CA ASP A 2 15.88 66.94 -27.22
C ASP A 2 15.45 67.86 -26.08
N ALA A 3 14.20 67.66 -25.65
CA ALA A 3 13.72 68.01 -24.32
C ALA A 3 13.86 66.78 -23.39
N GLU A 4 14.66 66.90 -22.33
CA GLU A 4 14.84 65.89 -21.28
C GLU A 4 13.52 65.52 -20.57
N PRO A 5 13.33 64.24 -20.17
CA PRO A 5 12.16 63.84 -19.41
C PRO A 5 12.32 64.20 -17.92
N LYS A 6 11.51 65.15 -17.44
CA LYS A 6 11.39 65.50 -16.01
C LYS A 6 10.93 64.28 -15.19
N LYS A 7 11.78 63.75 -14.31
CA LYS A 7 11.41 62.77 -13.27
C LYS A 7 10.35 63.37 -12.34
N LYS A 8 9.12 62.81 -12.35
CA LYS A 8 8.05 63.16 -11.39
C LYS A 8 8.46 62.76 -9.96
N LYS A 9 8.64 63.75 -9.07
CA LYS A 9 8.79 63.53 -7.61
C LYS A 9 7.53 62.86 -7.06
N ARG A 10 7.68 61.70 -6.39
CA ARG A 10 6.61 61.04 -5.62
C ARG A 10 6.16 61.97 -4.48
N ARG A 11 4.90 62.41 -4.50
CA ARG A 11 4.27 63.20 -3.43
C ARG A 11 4.13 62.32 -2.18
N CYS A 12 4.80 62.68 -1.10
CA CYS A 12 4.75 61.94 0.16
C CYS A 12 3.45 62.31 0.90
N ILE A 13 2.53 61.35 1.04
CA ILE A 13 1.22 61.53 1.68
C ILE A 13 1.41 61.64 3.21
N SER A 14 0.83 62.68 3.82
CA SER A 14 0.97 62.93 5.26
C SER A 14 0.27 61.85 6.10
N LYS A 15 0.66 61.70 7.38
CA LYS A 15 0.05 60.72 8.31
C LYS A 15 -1.44 61.01 8.57
N ALA A 16 -1.80 62.29 8.60
CA ALA A 16 -3.19 62.75 8.76
C ALA A 16 -4.06 62.43 7.53
N GLU A 17 -3.53 62.66 6.32
CA GLU A 17 -4.23 62.36 5.06
C GLU A 17 -4.41 60.84 4.85
N ARG A 18 -3.48 60.03 5.37
CA ARG A 18 -3.64 58.57 5.47
C ARG A 18 -4.76 58.16 6.44
N LEU A 19 -4.90 58.84 7.58
CA LEU A 19 -5.95 58.56 8.56
C LEU A 19 -7.34 58.92 8.01
N ALA A 20 -7.47 60.09 7.38
CA ALA A 20 -8.73 60.59 6.83
C ALA A 20 -9.29 59.68 5.71
N LYS A 21 -8.43 59.22 4.79
CA LYS A 21 -8.83 58.25 3.76
C LYS A 21 -9.20 56.89 4.34
N ARG A 22 -8.57 56.48 5.46
CA ARG A 22 -8.91 55.24 6.17
C ARG A 22 -10.29 55.35 6.85
N MET A 23 -10.64 56.52 7.38
CA MET A 23 -11.97 56.79 7.96
C MET A 23 -13.08 56.82 6.89
N GLN A 24 -12.83 57.40 5.71
CA GLN A 24 -13.78 57.32 4.58
C GLN A 24 -14.02 55.89 4.11
N ALA A 25 -12.97 55.06 4.05
CA ALA A 25 -13.09 53.64 3.71
C ALA A 25 -13.91 52.84 4.73
N VAL A 26 -13.99 53.26 6.00
CA VAL A 26 -14.80 52.59 7.02
C VAL A 26 -16.30 52.85 6.83
N SER A 27 -16.68 53.95 6.16
CA SER A 27 -18.08 54.39 5.99
C SER A 27 -18.84 53.75 4.81
N LEU A 28 -18.15 53.07 3.88
CA LEU A 28 -18.76 52.45 2.71
C LEU A 28 -19.36 51.07 3.04
N GLN A 29 -20.48 50.72 2.40
CA GLN A 29 -21.02 49.36 2.48
C GLN A 29 -20.13 48.36 1.72
N GLU A 30 -20.26 47.06 2.03
CA GLU A 30 -19.34 46.04 1.50
C GLU A 30 -19.42 45.89 -0.03
N ASP A 31 -20.62 45.99 -0.61
CA ASP A 31 -20.84 45.93 -2.06
C ASP A 31 -20.25 47.14 -2.80
N GLU A 32 -20.32 48.33 -2.19
CA GLU A 32 -19.69 49.53 -2.74
C GLU A 32 -18.16 49.43 -2.71
N LYS A 33 -17.60 48.87 -1.62
CA LYS A 33 -16.16 48.59 -1.53
C LYS A 33 -15.72 47.61 -2.60
N LEU A 34 -16.49 46.54 -2.82
CA LEU A 34 -16.19 45.55 -3.85
C LEU A 34 -16.17 46.20 -5.22
N THR A 35 -17.21 46.95 -5.57
CA THR A 35 -17.32 47.66 -6.86
C THR A 35 -16.16 48.64 -7.07
N GLN A 36 -15.78 49.41 -6.05
CA GLN A 36 -14.65 50.34 -6.13
C GLN A 36 -13.29 49.63 -6.23
N VAL A 37 -13.10 48.51 -5.51
CA VAL A 37 -11.89 47.68 -5.63
C VAL A 37 -11.75 47.16 -7.05
N GLU A 38 -12.83 46.63 -7.64
CA GLU A 38 -12.83 46.11 -9.02
C GLU A 38 -12.51 47.22 -10.03
N ALA A 39 -13.14 48.40 -9.89
CA ALA A 39 -12.89 49.54 -10.76
C ALA A 39 -11.45 50.08 -10.68
N LEU A 40 -10.89 50.20 -9.47
CA LEU A 40 -9.52 50.67 -9.27
C LEU A 40 -8.49 49.66 -9.80
N CYS A 41 -8.75 48.37 -9.64
CA CYS A 41 -7.88 47.31 -10.15
C CYS A 41 -7.97 47.12 -11.67
N ALA A 42 -8.98 47.68 -12.33
CA ALA A 42 -9.08 47.68 -13.79
C ALA A 42 -7.91 48.43 -14.44
N THR A 43 -7.32 49.41 -13.76
CA THR A 43 -6.11 50.11 -14.20
C THR A 43 -4.83 49.30 -13.93
N ASP A 44 -3.73 49.62 -14.62
CA ASP A 44 -2.39 49.06 -14.35
C ASP A 44 -1.50 50.02 -13.52
N SER A 45 -2.12 50.97 -12.84
CA SER A 45 -1.45 51.99 -12.03
C SER A 45 -1.23 51.49 -10.61
N SER A 46 0.03 51.51 -10.14
CA SER A 46 0.35 51.16 -8.74
C SER A 46 -0.34 52.08 -7.72
N GLN A 47 -0.70 53.31 -8.11
CA GLN A 47 -1.40 54.25 -7.22
C GLN A 47 -2.85 53.84 -6.97
N ASP A 48 -3.50 53.29 -8.00
CA ASP A 48 -4.87 52.81 -7.94
C ASP A 48 -4.93 51.47 -7.21
N TRP A 49 -3.93 50.60 -7.39
CA TRP A 49 -3.78 49.39 -6.58
C TRP A 49 -3.54 49.70 -5.10
N ASP A 50 -2.73 50.72 -4.77
CA ASP A 50 -2.58 51.20 -3.39
C ASP A 50 -3.92 51.71 -2.80
N ALA A 51 -4.79 52.28 -3.64
CA ALA A 51 -6.12 52.72 -3.22
C ALA A 51 -7.08 51.54 -3.02
N ALA A 52 -7.12 50.59 -3.95
CA ALA A 52 -7.90 49.37 -3.85
C ALA A 52 -7.49 48.53 -2.63
N HIS A 53 -6.18 48.38 -2.38
CA HIS A 53 -5.66 47.68 -1.20
C HIS A 53 -6.15 48.29 0.13
N ARG A 54 -6.35 49.62 0.19
CA ARG A 54 -6.89 50.29 1.38
C ARG A 54 -8.37 50.02 1.59
N LEU A 55 -9.12 49.77 0.51
CA LEU A 55 -10.55 49.42 0.55
C LEU A 55 -10.78 47.92 0.82
N ALA A 56 -9.78 47.07 0.56
CA ALA A 56 -9.79 45.63 0.80
C ALA A 56 -9.70 45.26 2.29
N THR A 57 -10.79 45.48 3.03
CA THR A 57 -10.84 45.26 4.48
C THR A 57 -11.46 43.92 4.90
N SER A 58 -12.33 43.34 4.08
CA SER A 58 -12.99 42.05 4.33
C SER A 58 -12.35 40.94 3.50
N LEU A 59 -12.58 39.67 3.86
CA LEU A 59 -12.08 38.52 3.07
C LEU A 59 -12.58 38.58 1.63
N THR A 60 -13.84 38.98 1.41
CA THR A 60 -14.47 39.13 0.09
C THR A 60 -13.74 40.15 -0.79
N THR A 61 -13.51 41.35 -0.25
CA THR A 61 -12.84 42.44 -0.98
C THR A 61 -11.34 42.18 -1.17
N ARG A 62 -10.68 41.55 -0.20
CA ARG A 62 -9.29 41.06 -0.30
C ARG A 62 -9.13 39.99 -1.37
N ALA A 63 -10.04 39.03 -1.42
CA ALA A 63 -10.05 37.97 -2.43
C ALA A 63 -10.27 38.53 -3.85
N ALA A 64 -11.21 39.47 -4.02
CA ALA A 64 -11.44 40.13 -5.31
C ALA A 64 -10.20 40.91 -5.79
N PHE A 65 -9.59 41.71 -4.90
CA PHE A 65 -8.35 42.43 -5.18
C PHE A 65 -7.23 41.50 -5.66
N LEU A 66 -7.02 40.38 -4.95
CA LEU A 66 -6.00 39.40 -5.34
C LEU A 66 -6.33 38.68 -6.65
N ALA A 67 -7.57 38.25 -6.84
CA ALA A 67 -7.98 37.54 -8.04
C ALA A 67 -7.73 38.38 -9.30
N ILE A 68 -8.03 39.68 -9.27
CA ILE A 68 -7.79 40.58 -10.41
C ILE A 68 -6.30 40.73 -10.70
N LEU A 69 -5.47 40.94 -9.67
CA LEU A 69 -4.02 41.03 -9.85
C LEU A 69 -3.42 39.73 -10.43
N LEU A 70 -3.90 38.57 -9.98
CA LEU A 70 -3.48 37.27 -10.49
C LEU A 70 -3.95 37.06 -11.94
N GLN A 71 -5.18 37.45 -12.28
CA GLN A 71 -5.68 37.42 -13.66
C GLN A 71 -4.86 38.31 -14.60
N LYS A 72 -4.38 39.46 -14.11
CA LYS A 72 -3.44 40.35 -14.81
C LYS A 72 -1.99 39.86 -14.83
N HIS A 73 -1.72 38.66 -14.31
CA HIS A 73 -0.38 38.07 -14.17
C HIS A 73 0.58 38.88 -13.29
N GLN A 74 0.07 39.71 -12.39
CA GLN A 74 0.83 40.55 -11.46
C GLN A 74 1.09 39.84 -10.12
N ALA A 75 1.57 38.60 -10.17
CA ALA A 75 1.79 37.76 -8.99
C ALA A 75 2.71 38.39 -7.93
N LYS A 76 3.77 39.08 -8.35
CA LYS A 76 4.70 39.77 -7.43
C LYS A 76 4.02 40.94 -6.71
N ALA A 77 3.16 41.67 -7.40
CA ALA A 77 2.39 42.76 -6.80
C ALA A 77 1.35 42.20 -5.82
N ALA A 78 0.60 41.16 -6.23
CA ALA A 78 -0.32 40.46 -5.35
C ALA A 78 0.34 40.02 -4.04
N ALA A 79 1.48 39.31 -4.14
CA ALA A 79 2.27 38.88 -2.99
C ALA A 79 2.75 40.05 -2.11
N HIS A 80 3.26 41.12 -2.73
CA HIS A 80 3.70 42.32 -2.02
C HIS A 80 2.57 42.97 -1.21
N TYR A 81 1.37 43.06 -1.79
CA TYR A 81 0.22 43.63 -1.12
C TYR A 81 -0.32 42.73 -0.01
N THR A 82 -0.39 41.41 -0.21
CA THR A 82 -0.88 40.49 0.81
C THR A 82 -0.08 40.57 2.12
N ARG A 83 1.25 40.72 2.02
CA ARG A 83 2.14 40.88 3.19
C ARG A 83 1.92 42.18 3.97
N ARG A 84 1.16 43.14 3.43
CA ARG A 84 0.90 44.46 4.04
C ARG A 84 -0.46 44.54 4.71
N TRP A 85 -1.24 43.47 4.69
CA TRP A 85 -2.45 43.40 5.50
C TRP A 85 -2.12 43.25 6.97
N ASP A 86 -2.93 43.91 7.78
CA ASP A 86 -2.83 43.94 9.23
C ASP A 86 -4.23 43.66 9.82
N PRO A 87 -4.44 42.51 10.49
CA PRO A 87 -3.48 41.43 10.67
C PRO A 87 -3.12 40.74 9.33
N PRO A 88 -1.96 40.04 9.25
CA PRO A 88 -1.62 39.21 8.10
C PRO A 88 -2.73 38.22 7.79
N GLU A 89 -3.06 38.05 6.51
CA GLU A 89 -4.12 37.13 6.11
C GLU A 89 -3.62 35.67 6.13
N ASP A 90 -4.51 34.75 6.53
CA ASP A 90 -4.25 33.32 6.48
C ASP A 90 -4.42 32.79 5.06
N LEU A 91 -3.36 32.19 4.51
CA LEU A 91 -3.38 31.56 3.19
C LEU A 91 -4.51 30.52 3.08
N SER A 92 -4.85 29.81 4.16
CA SER A 92 -5.95 28.82 4.20
C SER A 92 -7.32 29.42 3.91
N ARG A 93 -7.55 30.68 4.33
CA ARG A 93 -8.79 31.43 4.11
C ARG A 93 -8.85 31.99 2.70
N LEU A 94 -7.73 32.51 2.19
CA LEU A 94 -7.63 32.99 0.81
C LEU A 94 -7.86 31.87 -0.21
N LEU A 95 -7.26 30.70 0.01
CA LEU A 95 -7.43 29.52 -0.84
C LEU A 95 -8.81 28.89 -0.71
N GLY A 96 -9.56 29.19 0.35
CA GLY A 96 -10.97 28.81 0.49
C GLY A 96 -11.92 29.68 -0.32
N ASN A 97 -11.44 30.73 -1.00
CA ASN A 97 -12.26 31.60 -1.82
C ASN A 97 -12.16 31.21 -3.31
N ASP A 98 -13.31 30.93 -3.93
CA ASP A 98 -13.39 30.44 -5.32
C ASP A 98 -12.80 31.40 -6.34
N ARG A 99 -12.91 32.72 -6.14
CA ARG A 99 -12.35 33.72 -7.07
C ARG A 99 -10.82 33.65 -7.10
N VAL A 100 -10.19 33.48 -5.94
CA VAL A 100 -8.73 33.37 -5.84
C VAL A 100 -8.28 32.02 -6.42
N LEU A 101 -8.97 30.94 -6.10
CA LEU A 101 -8.64 29.60 -6.60
C LEU A 101 -8.74 29.53 -8.13
N ALA A 102 -9.82 30.07 -8.71
CA ALA A 102 -10.00 30.17 -10.15
C ALA A 102 -8.87 30.97 -10.83
N ALA A 103 -8.48 32.10 -10.24
CA ALA A 103 -7.37 32.90 -10.76
C ALA A 103 -6.01 32.16 -10.71
N LEU A 104 -5.78 31.37 -9.66
CA LEU A 104 -4.58 30.53 -9.55
C LEU A 104 -4.59 29.39 -10.58
N HIS A 105 -5.74 28.77 -10.84
CA HIS A 105 -5.89 27.73 -11.87
C HIS A 105 -5.67 28.24 -13.27
N ALA A 106 -6.15 29.46 -13.57
CA ALA A 106 -6.12 30.05 -14.89
C ALA A 106 -4.69 30.20 -15.47
N HIS A 107 -3.68 30.49 -14.64
CA HIS A 107 -2.32 30.65 -15.15
C HIS A 107 -1.24 30.14 -14.20
N ALA A 108 -0.51 29.13 -14.66
CA ALA A 108 0.29 28.29 -13.79
C ALA A 108 1.58 28.94 -13.26
N ALA A 109 2.30 29.68 -14.11
CA ALA A 109 3.51 30.40 -13.70
C ALA A 109 3.21 31.56 -12.71
N THR A 110 2.12 32.28 -12.94
CA THR A 110 1.60 33.34 -12.07
C THR A 110 1.27 32.79 -10.69
N ALA A 111 0.56 31.68 -10.63
CA ALA A 111 0.22 31.05 -9.37
C ALA A 111 1.46 30.55 -8.62
N ALA A 112 2.40 29.89 -9.30
CA ALA A 112 3.66 29.48 -8.69
C ALA A 112 4.46 30.69 -8.15
N THR A 113 4.52 31.79 -8.90
CA THR A 113 5.18 33.04 -8.49
C THR A 113 4.51 33.66 -7.27
N PHE A 114 3.17 33.67 -7.21
CA PHE A 114 2.44 34.21 -6.06
C PHE A 114 2.65 33.34 -4.82
N LEU A 115 2.49 32.02 -4.96
CA LEU A 115 2.66 31.07 -3.88
C LEU A 115 4.10 31.06 -3.36
N SER A 116 5.11 31.30 -4.20
CA SER A 116 6.51 31.42 -3.78
C SER A 116 6.74 32.47 -2.68
N ALA A 117 5.90 33.50 -2.62
CA ALA A 117 6.01 34.54 -1.61
C ALA A 117 5.63 34.05 -0.20
N TRP A 118 5.04 32.87 -0.09
CA TRP A 118 4.65 32.24 1.17
C TRP A 118 5.64 31.17 1.62
N ARG A 119 6.73 30.94 0.89
CA ARG A 119 7.66 29.82 1.13
C ARG A 119 8.28 29.81 2.54
N ASP A 120 8.52 31.00 3.08
CA ASP A 120 9.17 31.21 4.38
C ASP A 120 8.12 31.50 5.47
N ALA A 121 6.82 31.55 5.12
CA ALA A 121 5.75 31.77 6.06
C ALA A 121 5.34 30.42 6.70
N PRO A 122 5.03 30.38 8.00
CA PRO A 122 4.43 29.19 8.61
C PRO A 122 3.05 28.97 7.99
N VAL A 123 2.96 28.02 7.06
CA VAL A 123 1.70 27.64 6.42
C VAL A 123 1.07 26.52 7.24
N PRO A 124 -0.16 26.71 7.78
CA PRO A 124 -0.83 25.68 8.54
C PRO A 124 -1.00 24.38 7.72
N PRO A 125 -0.96 23.20 8.35
CA PRO A 125 -1.21 21.92 7.68
C PRO A 125 -2.50 21.90 6.84
N ALA A 126 -3.57 22.54 7.33
CA ALA A 126 -4.84 22.67 6.61
C ALA A 126 -4.72 23.45 5.29
N ALA A 127 -3.89 24.51 5.24
CA ALA A 127 -3.58 25.23 4.01
C ALA A 127 -2.74 24.40 3.06
N LEU A 128 -1.73 23.68 3.55
CA LEU A 128 -0.92 22.78 2.72
C LEU A 128 -1.78 21.68 2.08
N ARG A 129 -2.72 21.11 2.84
CA ARG A 129 -3.70 20.15 2.33
C ARG A 129 -4.59 20.77 1.25
N LYS A 130 -5.11 21.98 1.47
CA LYS A 130 -5.90 22.70 0.45
C LYS A 130 -5.07 23.02 -0.79
N LEU A 131 -3.83 23.48 -0.66
CA LEU A 131 -2.91 23.70 -1.79
C LEU A 131 -2.67 22.41 -2.58
N LEU A 132 -2.46 21.30 -1.86
CA LEU A 132 -2.26 20.01 -2.48
C LEU A 132 -3.51 19.60 -3.29
N LEU A 133 -4.66 19.47 -2.60
CA LEU A 133 -5.90 18.97 -3.18
C LEU A 133 -6.47 19.90 -4.26
N ALA A 134 -6.54 21.20 -3.95
CA ALA A 134 -7.22 22.14 -4.81
C ALA A 134 -6.35 22.59 -5.98
N PHE A 135 -5.01 22.49 -5.91
CA PHE A 135 -4.13 23.09 -6.91
C PHE A 135 -3.07 22.15 -7.48
N VAL A 136 -2.34 21.40 -6.64
CA VAL A 136 -1.28 20.51 -7.08
C VAL A 136 -1.84 19.28 -7.81
N LEU A 137 -2.78 18.56 -7.21
CA LEU A 137 -3.31 17.31 -7.78
C LEU A 137 -4.01 17.51 -9.13
N PRO A 138 -4.88 18.53 -9.30
CA PRO A 138 -5.53 18.78 -10.60
C PRO A 138 -4.55 19.11 -11.73
N ARG A 139 -3.33 19.56 -11.40
CA ARG A 139 -2.27 19.80 -12.40
C ARG A 139 -1.46 18.57 -12.72
N ILE A 140 -1.22 17.72 -11.72
CA ILE A 140 -0.64 16.38 -11.94
C ILE A 140 -1.56 15.58 -12.89
N GLU A 141 -2.88 15.64 -12.69
CA GLU A 141 -3.87 15.01 -13.57
C GLU A 141 -3.80 15.53 -15.01
N ARG A 142 -3.59 16.85 -15.17
CA ARG A 142 -3.42 17.51 -16.47
C ARG A 142 -2.02 17.36 -17.07
N LYS A 143 -1.08 16.68 -16.40
CA LYS A 143 0.33 16.52 -16.81
C LYS A 143 1.07 17.85 -17.00
N GLU A 144 0.71 18.88 -16.22
CA GLU A 144 1.33 20.20 -16.23
C GLU A 144 2.54 20.25 -15.27
N ASP A 145 3.63 19.54 -15.60
CA ASP A 145 4.75 19.32 -14.67
C ASP A 145 5.61 20.58 -14.40
N ALA A 146 5.79 21.47 -15.38
CA ALA A 146 6.71 22.62 -15.23
C ALA A 146 6.26 23.63 -14.14
N PRO A 147 4.99 24.07 -14.07
CA PRO A 147 4.51 24.92 -12.99
C PRO A 147 4.52 24.23 -11.61
N LEU A 148 4.29 22.93 -11.60
CA LEU A 148 4.35 22.11 -10.41
C LEU A 148 5.78 22.08 -9.86
N GLN A 149 6.78 21.88 -10.72
CA GLN A 149 8.19 21.91 -10.31
C GLN A 149 8.60 23.27 -9.75
N ILE A 150 8.14 24.39 -10.32
CA ILE A 150 8.43 25.74 -9.78
C ILE A 150 7.88 25.88 -8.36
N LEU A 151 6.61 25.51 -8.16
CA LEU A 151 5.97 25.59 -6.84
C LEU A 151 6.66 24.67 -5.83
N LEU A 152 6.83 23.40 -6.19
CA LEU A 152 7.40 22.40 -5.31
C LEU A 152 8.84 22.77 -4.96
N HIS A 153 9.66 23.19 -5.92
CA HIS A 153 11.05 23.60 -5.68
C HIS A 153 11.15 24.61 -4.53
N GLN A 154 10.18 25.52 -4.43
CA GLN A 154 10.17 26.62 -3.46
C GLN A 154 9.40 26.31 -2.17
N PHE A 155 8.66 25.21 -2.07
CA PHE A 155 7.80 24.91 -0.91
C PHE A 155 8.10 23.52 -0.31
N ALA A 156 9.08 23.43 0.60
CA ALA A 156 9.55 22.15 1.15
C ALA A 156 8.42 21.35 1.86
N ALA A 157 7.62 22.00 2.70
CA ALA A 157 6.51 21.35 3.41
C ALA A 157 5.46 20.75 2.45
N LEU A 158 5.23 21.39 1.30
CA LEU A 158 4.32 20.88 0.28
C LEU A 158 4.88 19.63 -0.42
N LYS A 159 6.22 19.51 -0.53
CA LYS A 159 6.86 18.31 -1.08
C LYS A 159 6.67 17.11 -0.17
N TRP A 160 6.83 17.26 1.15
CA TRP A 160 6.54 16.20 2.12
C TRP A 160 5.08 15.75 2.06
N ARG A 161 4.13 16.70 1.99
CA ARG A 161 2.70 16.39 1.82
C ARG A 161 2.39 15.70 0.49
N LEU A 162 3.07 16.07 -0.59
CA LEU A 162 2.93 15.37 -1.86
C LEU A 162 3.52 13.95 -1.80
N LEU A 163 4.63 13.73 -1.11
CA LEU A 163 5.19 12.39 -0.88
C LEU A 163 4.23 11.52 -0.06
N GLU A 164 3.67 12.06 1.03
CA GLU A 164 2.63 11.43 1.85
C GLU A 164 1.41 11.03 0.99
N HIS A 165 0.89 11.96 0.20
CA HIS A 165 -0.24 11.70 -0.70
C HIS A 165 0.08 10.70 -1.81
N ALA A 166 1.27 10.80 -2.40
CA ALA A 166 1.71 9.91 -3.47
C ALA A 166 1.91 8.48 -2.96
N LEU A 167 2.33 8.31 -1.71
CA LEU A 167 2.31 7.03 -1.04
C LEU A 167 0.86 6.52 -0.97
N VAL A 168 -0.05 7.25 -0.33
CA VAL A 168 -1.43 6.78 -0.10
C VAL A 168 -2.21 6.49 -1.39
N THR A 169 -2.15 7.40 -2.35
CA THR A 169 -3.07 7.40 -3.50
C THR A 169 -2.45 6.87 -4.78
N THR A 170 -1.13 6.72 -4.81
CA THR A 170 -0.31 6.48 -6.01
C THR A 170 -0.26 7.63 -7.04
N GLN A 171 -1.03 8.68 -6.82
CA GLN A 171 -1.05 9.88 -7.67
C GLN A 171 0.23 10.69 -7.47
N GLY A 172 0.89 11.09 -8.56
CA GLY A 172 2.15 11.85 -8.48
C GLY A 172 3.38 11.01 -8.11
N GLN A 173 3.28 9.67 -8.04
CA GLN A 173 4.43 8.81 -7.68
C GLN A 173 5.64 8.92 -8.61
N HIS A 174 5.45 9.29 -9.88
CA HIS A 174 6.55 9.54 -10.81
C HIS A 174 7.44 10.71 -10.36
N LEU A 175 6.91 11.62 -9.54
CA LEU A 175 7.62 12.75 -8.98
C LEU A 175 8.43 12.38 -7.73
N VAL A 176 8.20 11.21 -7.11
CA VAL A 176 8.94 10.77 -5.90
C VAL A 176 10.45 10.75 -6.15
N ASN A 177 10.88 10.28 -7.33
CA ASN A 177 12.29 10.29 -7.72
C ASN A 177 12.87 11.71 -7.85
N GLN A 178 12.04 12.70 -8.15
CA GLN A 178 12.45 14.11 -8.27
C GLN A 178 12.59 14.79 -6.90
N PHE A 179 12.12 14.14 -5.83
CA PHE A 179 12.20 14.65 -4.45
C PHE A 179 13.23 13.93 -3.60
N ALA A 180 14.21 13.26 -4.22
CA ALA A 180 15.35 12.68 -3.52
C ALA A 180 16.02 13.67 -2.55
N HIS A 181 16.12 14.96 -2.92
CA HIS A 181 16.68 16.01 -2.05
C HIS A 181 15.84 16.31 -0.81
N VAL A 182 14.53 16.04 -0.84
CA VAL A 182 13.64 16.23 0.31
C VAL A 182 13.93 15.19 1.37
N VAL A 183 14.05 13.94 0.96
CA VAL A 183 14.42 12.86 1.87
C VAL A 183 15.82 13.08 2.43
N ARG A 184 16.76 13.59 1.62
CA ARG A 184 18.12 13.94 2.08
C ARG A 184 18.14 15.05 3.15
N SER A 185 17.18 15.97 3.17
CA SER A 185 17.17 17.03 4.18
C SER A 185 16.95 16.51 5.60
N LEU A 186 16.50 15.26 5.76
CA LEU A 186 16.45 14.60 7.07
C LEU A 186 17.82 14.44 7.74
N HIS A 187 18.91 14.48 6.97
CA HIS A 187 20.25 14.50 7.56
C HIS A 187 20.53 15.76 8.39
N ASP A 188 19.87 16.86 8.06
CA ASP A 188 20.05 18.14 8.73
C ASP A 188 19.21 18.25 10.02
N GLU A 189 18.29 17.30 10.24
CA GLU A 189 17.35 17.35 11.36
C GLU A 189 17.97 16.83 12.67
N PRO A 190 18.16 17.70 13.68
CA PRO A 190 18.71 17.28 14.96
C PRO A 190 17.69 16.37 15.67
N ASN A 191 18.17 15.22 16.16
CA ASN A 191 17.37 14.21 16.86
C ASN A 191 16.46 13.34 15.97
N ILE A 192 16.60 13.35 14.64
CA ILE A 192 15.84 12.45 13.73
C ILE A 192 15.95 10.97 14.13
N ALA A 193 17.07 10.58 14.73
CA ALA A 193 17.36 9.24 15.17
C ALA A 193 16.77 8.88 16.55
N ARG A 194 16.40 9.88 17.36
CA ARG A 194 15.93 9.69 18.74
C ARG A 194 14.74 8.73 18.84
N PRO A 195 13.72 8.79 17.97
CA PRO A 195 12.57 7.89 18.05
C PRO A 195 12.89 6.43 17.75
N LEU A 196 14.03 6.15 17.09
CA LEU A 196 14.44 4.79 16.73
C LEU A 196 15.21 4.06 17.83
N THR A 197 15.71 4.79 18.84
CA THR A 197 16.53 4.25 19.93
C THR A 197 15.90 3.02 20.63
N PRO A 198 14.59 3.02 20.99
CA PRO A 198 13.98 1.88 21.70
C PRO A 198 13.97 0.56 20.92
N TRP A 199 14.04 0.63 19.59
CA TRP A 199 13.96 -0.53 18.70
C TRP A 199 15.29 -1.26 18.52
N LEU A 200 16.38 -0.74 19.08
CA LEU A 200 17.73 -1.31 18.99
C LEU A 200 18.09 -2.20 20.19
N GLU A 201 17.36 -2.09 21.30
CA GLU A 201 17.65 -2.77 22.56
C GLU A 201 16.93 -4.13 22.69
N ALA A 202 16.01 -4.44 21.77
CA ALA A 202 15.22 -5.66 21.74
C ALA A 202 15.68 -6.60 20.62
N VAL A 203 16.80 -7.29 20.84
CA VAL A 203 17.21 -8.42 20.00
C VAL A 203 16.96 -9.70 20.79
N ASP A 204 16.22 -10.63 20.17
CA ASP A 204 15.73 -11.88 20.74
C ASP A 204 16.80 -12.72 21.45
N GLY A 205 16.33 -13.61 22.33
CA GLY A 205 17.13 -14.48 23.19
C GLY A 205 18.07 -15.44 22.44
N PRO A 206 18.99 -16.08 23.16
CA PRO A 206 19.99 -16.97 22.57
C PRO A 206 19.32 -18.14 21.83
N ILE A 207 19.64 -18.28 20.55
CA ILE A 207 19.23 -19.45 19.73
C ILE A 207 19.89 -20.70 20.32
N ASP A 208 19.11 -21.79 20.45
CA ASP A 208 19.65 -23.11 20.81
C ASP A 208 20.46 -23.71 19.64
N ILE A 209 21.74 -23.34 19.59
CA ILE A 209 22.69 -23.85 18.60
C ILE A 209 22.97 -25.35 18.78
N HIS A 210 22.78 -25.89 19.99
CA HIS A 210 23.02 -27.30 20.27
C HIS A 210 21.97 -28.19 19.59
N LEU A 211 20.71 -27.76 19.56
CA LEU A 211 19.66 -28.48 18.84
C LEU A 211 19.94 -28.52 17.33
N ARG A 212 20.32 -27.38 16.73
CA ARG A 212 20.63 -27.28 15.29
C ARG A 212 21.84 -28.14 14.90
N GLU A 213 22.88 -28.15 15.74
CA GLU A 213 24.05 -29.00 15.54
C GLU A 213 23.73 -30.49 15.71
N SER A 214 22.81 -30.83 16.62
CA SER A 214 22.32 -32.21 16.79
C SER A 214 21.57 -32.70 15.55
N VAL A 215 20.74 -31.84 14.93
CA VAL A 215 20.06 -32.14 13.65
C VAL A 215 21.07 -32.36 12.53
N ARG A 216 22.08 -31.48 12.39
CA ARG A 216 23.16 -31.62 11.41
C ARG A 216 23.87 -32.98 11.54
N LYS A 217 24.26 -33.34 12.77
CA LYS A 217 24.95 -34.60 13.06
C LYS A 217 24.08 -35.82 12.75
N LEU A 218 22.79 -35.77 13.11
CA LEU A 218 21.85 -36.85 12.82
C LEU A 218 21.72 -37.12 11.32
N VAL A 219 21.59 -36.06 10.51
CA VAL A 219 21.54 -36.17 9.04
C VAL A 219 22.85 -36.75 8.50
N GLU A 220 23.99 -36.29 9.01
CA GLU A 220 25.31 -36.81 8.62
C GLU A 220 25.46 -38.30 8.90
N ASP A 221 25.14 -38.74 10.11
CA ASP A 221 25.25 -40.14 10.55
C ASP A 221 24.37 -41.08 9.69
N VAL A 222 23.19 -40.63 9.25
CA VAL A 222 22.29 -41.41 8.38
C VAL A 222 22.83 -41.47 6.95
N LEU A 223 23.27 -40.34 6.38
CA LEU A 223 23.78 -40.30 5.01
C LEU A 223 25.09 -41.07 4.86
N GLN A 224 25.97 -41.05 5.87
CA GLN A 224 27.26 -41.77 5.85
C GLN A 224 27.13 -43.30 5.77
N ARG A 225 25.93 -43.86 5.98
CA ARG A 225 25.67 -45.30 5.77
C ARG A 225 25.72 -45.70 4.30
N VAL A 226 25.43 -44.78 3.38
CA VAL A 226 25.43 -45.01 1.92
C VAL A 226 26.52 -44.20 1.23
N TRP A 227 26.80 -42.98 1.71
CA TRP A 227 27.85 -42.09 1.22
C TRP A 227 28.88 -41.80 2.32
N PRO A 228 29.87 -42.69 2.56
CA PRO A 228 30.79 -42.57 3.70
C PRO A 228 31.64 -41.29 3.73
N ASP A 229 31.85 -40.66 2.57
CA ASP A 229 32.55 -39.39 2.42
C ASP A 229 31.63 -38.16 2.51
N ALA A 230 30.33 -38.35 2.74
CA ALA A 230 29.40 -37.26 2.96
C ALA A 230 29.79 -36.45 4.21
N ARG A 231 29.77 -35.13 4.04
CA ARG A 231 29.94 -34.14 5.11
C ARG A 231 28.77 -33.19 5.12
N VAL A 232 28.17 -32.97 6.27
CA VAL A 232 27.00 -32.09 6.41
C VAL A 232 27.39 -30.86 7.19
N HIS A 233 27.14 -29.70 6.61
CA HIS A 233 27.49 -28.40 7.18
C HIS A 233 26.23 -27.55 7.39
N LEU A 234 26.12 -26.92 8.57
CA LEU A 234 25.18 -25.82 8.77
C LEU A 234 25.61 -24.63 7.92
N PHE A 235 24.64 -23.93 7.33
CA PHE A 235 24.90 -22.65 6.66
C PHE A 235 23.77 -21.65 6.92
N GLY A 236 23.86 -20.48 6.28
CA GLY A 236 22.80 -19.48 6.28
C GLY A 236 22.58 -18.82 7.65
N SER A 237 21.30 -18.69 8.01
CA SER A 237 20.90 -17.94 9.22
C SER A 237 21.38 -18.60 10.51
N SER A 238 21.51 -19.93 10.52
CA SER A 238 21.97 -20.74 11.67
C SER A 238 23.40 -20.43 12.09
N VAL A 239 24.33 -20.26 11.14
CA VAL A 239 25.75 -19.97 11.45
C VAL A 239 26.03 -18.48 11.59
N THR A 240 25.32 -17.64 10.85
CA THR A 240 25.45 -16.17 10.96
C THR A 240 24.86 -15.64 12.27
N GLY A 241 23.98 -16.41 12.92
CA GLY A 241 23.25 -16.02 14.12
C GLY A 241 22.25 -14.88 13.86
N LEU A 242 21.73 -14.80 12.63
CA LEU A 242 20.68 -13.87 12.22
C LEU A 242 19.32 -14.57 12.07
N CYS A 243 19.19 -15.81 12.55
CA CYS A 243 17.92 -16.54 12.64
C CYS A 243 17.08 -16.10 13.86
N ALA A 244 15.78 -16.30 13.75
CA ALA A 244 14.87 -16.37 14.90
C ALA A 244 14.75 -17.83 15.40
N GLU A 245 14.11 -18.05 16.54
CA GLU A 245 13.96 -19.39 17.14
C GLU A 245 13.30 -20.39 16.17
N ASP A 246 12.28 -19.95 15.45
CA ASP A 246 11.47 -20.71 14.50
C ASP A 246 12.04 -20.77 13.07
N SER A 247 13.22 -20.21 12.82
CA SER A 247 13.79 -20.19 11.47
C SER A 247 14.31 -21.56 11.02
N ASP A 248 14.16 -21.86 9.73
CA ASP A 248 14.63 -23.08 9.07
C ASP A 248 16.11 -23.41 9.39
N VAL A 249 16.43 -24.70 9.40
CA VAL A 249 17.81 -25.22 9.48
C VAL A 249 18.30 -25.54 8.07
N ASP A 250 19.20 -24.70 7.58
CA ASP A 250 19.84 -24.85 6.27
C ASP A 250 21.06 -25.78 6.37
N LEU A 251 21.04 -26.91 5.65
CA LEU A 251 22.11 -27.92 5.58
C LEU A 251 22.68 -28.05 4.16
N CYS A 252 24.00 -28.01 4.05
CA CYS A 252 24.70 -28.33 2.81
C CYS A 252 25.43 -29.65 2.99
N VAL A 253 25.07 -30.65 2.20
CA VAL A 253 25.74 -31.94 2.12
C VAL A 253 26.79 -31.86 1.02
N VAL A 254 28.04 -32.12 1.35
CA VAL A 254 29.14 -32.21 0.39
C VAL A 254 29.53 -33.68 0.24
N VAL A 255 29.50 -34.18 -0.98
CA VAL A 255 29.81 -35.59 -1.31
C VAL A 255 30.82 -35.64 -2.46
N PRO A 256 32.13 -35.66 -2.18
CA PRO A 256 33.17 -35.68 -3.21
C PRO A 256 33.02 -36.85 -4.21
N SER A 257 32.58 -38.01 -3.74
CA SER A 257 32.36 -39.21 -4.56
C SER A 257 31.20 -39.07 -5.55
N SER A 258 30.30 -38.10 -5.36
CA SER A 258 29.12 -37.87 -6.19
C SER A 258 29.02 -36.37 -6.57
N PRO A 259 29.83 -35.89 -7.54
CA PRO A 259 30.09 -34.46 -7.74
C PRO A 259 28.98 -33.69 -8.48
N GLY A 260 27.77 -34.26 -8.62
CA GLY A 260 26.64 -33.58 -9.28
C GLY A 260 26.26 -32.28 -8.56
N ARG A 261 25.93 -31.23 -9.32
CA ARG A 261 25.63 -29.87 -8.80
C ARG A 261 24.39 -29.30 -9.46
N PHE A 262 23.75 -28.32 -8.82
CA PHE A 262 22.60 -27.60 -9.39
C PHE A 262 21.54 -28.58 -9.93
N ALA A 263 21.12 -28.45 -11.19
CA ALA A 263 20.16 -29.38 -11.80
C ALA A 263 20.67 -30.84 -11.86
N ASP A 264 21.98 -31.05 -11.94
CA ASP A 264 22.58 -32.40 -12.01
C ASP A 264 22.59 -33.10 -10.65
N SER A 265 22.34 -32.39 -9.55
CA SER A 265 22.21 -32.98 -8.22
C SER A 265 20.79 -33.47 -7.90
N VAL A 266 19.82 -33.32 -8.80
CA VAL A 266 18.42 -33.73 -8.56
C VAL A 266 18.32 -35.23 -8.26
N ALA A 267 18.99 -36.07 -9.05
CA ALA A 267 18.96 -37.53 -8.85
C ALA A 267 19.54 -37.89 -7.48
N LEU A 268 20.72 -37.34 -7.15
CA LEU A 268 21.37 -37.54 -5.86
C LEU A 268 20.51 -37.06 -4.69
N ALA A 269 19.83 -35.92 -4.83
CA ALA A 269 18.92 -35.40 -3.81
C ALA A 269 17.68 -36.30 -3.64
N VAL A 270 17.18 -36.92 -4.71
CA VAL A 270 16.09 -37.92 -4.63
C VAL A 270 16.57 -39.17 -3.90
N ASP A 271 17.73 -39.72 -4.28
CA ASP A 271 18.30 -40.91 -3.62
C ASP A 271 18.56 -40.65 -2.12
N MET A 272 19.11 -39.48 -1.79
CA MET A 272 19.32 -39.05 -0.41
C MET A 272 18.00 -38.88 0.36
N HIS A 273 16.97 -38.31 -0.27
CA HIS A 273 15.65 -38.16 0.37
C HIS A 273 14.99 -39.51 0.63
N GLU A 274 15.04 -40.45 -0.31
CA GLU A 274 14.53 -41.81 -0.12
C GLU A 274 15.24 -42.50 1.06
N HIS A 275 16.58 -42.42 1.09
CA HIS A 275 17.38 -42.99 2.18
C HIS A 275 17.10 -42.32 3.52
N LEU A 276 17.05 -40.98 3.58
CA LEU A 276 16.71 -40.23 4.79
C LEU A 276 15.33 -40.63 5.31
N SER A 277 14.34 -40.80 4.43
CA SER A 277 12.96 -41.15 4.79
C SER A 277 12.84 -42.52 5.46
N LEU A 278 13.78 -43.44 5.23
CA LEU A 278 13.82 -44.75 5.91
C LEU A 278 14.16 -44.66 7.39
N TYR A 279 14.99 -43.68 7.77
CA TYR A 279 15.49 -43.54 9.16
C TYR A 279 14.89 -42.35 9.89
N LEU A 280 14.50 -41.30 9.16
CA LEU A 280 14.00 -40.03 9.65
C LEU A 280 12.67 -39.68 8.96
N PRO A 281 11.61 -40.47 9.17
CA PRO A 281 10.34 -40.24 8.51
C PRO A 281 9.71 -38.93 8.99
N SER A 282 9.34 -38.05 8.05
CA SER A 282 8.63 -36.80 8.33
C SER A 282 7.40 -36.68 7.43
N PRO A 283 6.20 -36.41 7.99
CA PRO A 283 5.06 -36.04 7.18
C PRO A 283 5.40 -34.77 6.40
N HIS A 284 5.09 -34.75 5.10
CA HIS A 284 5.39 -33.65 4.18
C HIS A 284 6.85 -33.47 3.72
N SER A 285 7.75 -34.42 4.00
CA SER A 285 9.10 -34.37 3.38
C SER A 285 9.02 -34.52 1.86
N MET A 286 9.78 -33.72 1.12
CA MET A 286 9.75 -33.71 -0.35
C MET A 286 11.05 -33.18 -0.95
N VAL A 287 11.28 -33.49 -2.23
CA VAL A 287 12.37 -32.89 -3.01
C VAL A 287 11.82 -31.82 -3.96
N VAL A 288 12.32 -30.60 -3.82
CA VAL A 288 12.01 -29.48 -4.73
C VAL A 288 12.96 -29.55 -5.93
N LYS A 289 12.51 -30.19 -7.02
CA LYS A 289 13.35 -30.52 -8.18
C LYS A 289 13.60 -29.37 -9.16
N ASN A 290 12.64 -28.46 -9.31
CA ASN A 290 12.65 -27.43 -10.37
C ASN A 290 13.31 -26.10 -9.95
N ALA A 291 13.94 -26.04 -8.78
CA ALA A 291 14.70 -24.88 -8.34
C ALA A 291 16.12 -24.90 -8.92
N ARG A 292 16.78 -23.72 -9.01
CA ARG A 292 18.20 -23.62 -9.42
C ARG A 292 19.10 -24.56 -8.62
N ILE A 293 18.82 -24.64 -7.32
CA ILE A 293 19.47 -25.55 -6.39
C ILE A 293 18.36 -26.45 -5.86
N PRO A 294 18.34 -27.74 -6.20
CA PRO A 294 17.40 -28.69 -5.63
C PRO A 294 17.56 -28.77 -4.11
N VAL A 295 16.45 -28.80 -3.40
CA VAL A 295 16.42 -28.84 -1.93
C VAL A 295 15.50 -29.96 -1.47
N ILE A 296 15.98 -30.77 -0.53
CA ILE A 296 15.16 -31.71 0.24
C ILE A 296 14.60 -30.93 1.42
N LYS A 297 13.26 -30.82 1.49
CA LYS A 297 12.55 -30.24 2.63
C LYS A 297 12.09 -31.36 3.55
N THR A 298 12.35 -31.25 4.83
CA THR A 298 11.90 -32.20 5.86
C THR A 298 11.72 -31.50 7.21
N GLN A 299 11.14 -32.18 8.19
CA GLN A 299 11.04 -31.67 9.55
C GLN A 299 11.73 -32.63 10.53
N LEU A 300 12.65 -32.11 11.35
CA LEU A 300 13.42 -32.88 12.32
C LEU A 300 13.42 -32.17 13.67
N HIS A 301 13.07 -32.88 14.74
CA HIS A 301 12.96 -32.32 16.10
C HIS A 301 12.08 -31.06 16.19
N GLY A 302 11.03 -30.98 15.38
CA GLY A 302 10.12 -29.81 15.32
C GLY A 302 10.67 -28.60 14.57
N LEU A 303 11.85 -28.72 13.94
CA LEU A 303 12.44 -27.68 13.09
C LEU A 303 12.28 -28.06 11.62
N ASP A 304 11.93 -27.09 10.78
CA ASP A 304 11.95 -27.25 9.33
C ASP A 304 13.41 -27.25 8.84
N VAL A 305 13.76 -28.20 7.97
CA VAL A 305 15.13 -28.46 7.52
C VAL A 305 15.19 -28.46 6.00
N ASP A 306 16.04 -27.59 5.45
CA ASP A 306 16.31 -27.47 4.02
C ASP A 306 17.71 -28.02 3.71
N ILE A 307 17.78 -29.14 2.98
CA ILE A 307 19.04 -29.83 2.65
C ILE A 307 19.35 -29.65 1.17
N CYS A 308 20.48 -29.03 0.86
CA CYS A 308 21.03 -28.94 -0.50
C CYS A 308 22.32 -29.77 -0.63
N VAL A 309 22.67 -30.15 -1.85
CA VAL A 309 23.83 -31.02 -2.12
C VAL A 309 24.86 -30.28 -2.97
N ASN A 310 26.13 -30.39 -2.58
CA ASN A 310 27.31 -29.83 -3.27
C ASN A 310 27.23 -28.31 -3.56
N ASN A 311 26.51 -27.56 -2.73
CA ASN A 311 26.37 -26.11 -2.82
C ASN A 311 27.40 -25.37 -1.95
N THR A 312 28.67 -25.56 -2.27
CA THR A 312 29.84 -24.92 -1.60
C THR A 312 29.71 -23.40 -1.50
N ALA A 313 29.17 -22.72 -2.51
CA ALA A 313 28.98 -21.27 -2.51
C ALA A 313 28.16 -20.77 -1.32
N ALA A 314 27.20 -21.58 -0.83
CA ALA A 314 26.43 -21.23 0.36
C ALA A 314 27.28 -21.25 1.65
N LEU A 315 28.29 -22.12 1.72
CA LEU A 315 29.26 -22.14 2.83
C LEU A 315 30.12 -20.88 2.83
N TRP A 316 30.70 -20.53 1.67
CA TRP A 316 31.52 -19.32 1.50
C TRP A 316 30.74 -18.05 1.81
N ASN A 317 29.52 -17.91 1.28
CA ASN A 317 28.64 -16.77 1.57
C ASN A 317 28.33 -16.64 3.07
N SER A 318 28.09 -17.77 3.74
CA SER A 318 27.79 -17.78 5.17
C SER A 318 29.01 -17.39 6.01
N GLN A 319 30.19 -17.92 5.69
CA GLN A 319 31.42 -17.58 6.39
C GLN A 319 31.84 -16.12 6.16
N LEU A 320 31.60 -15.57 4.96
CA LEU A 320 31.86 -14.15 4.70
C LEU A 320 31.02 -13.25 5.61
N LEU A 321 29.72 -13.56 5.75
CA LEU A 321 28.85 -12.83 6.68
C LEU A 321 29.28 -13.02 8.14
N VAL A 322 29.68 -14.23 8.56
CA VAL A 322 30.22 -14.49 9.90
C VAL A 322 31.45 -13.63 10.16
N ALA A 323 32.37 -13.54 9.20
CA ALA A 323 33.59 -12.74 9.32
C ALA A 323 33.28 -11.24 9.48
N PHE A 324 32.34 -10.68 8.69
CA PHE A 324 31.88 -9.30 8.87
C PHE A 324 31.22 -9.09 10.25
N LEU A 325 30.30 -9.96 10.66
CA LEU A 325 29.61 -9.83 11.95
C LEU A 325 30.57 -9.94 13.14
N ARG A 326 31.62 -10.77 13.03
CA ARG A 326 32.68 -10.92 14.04
C ARG A 326 33.59 -9.69 14.08
N ALA A 327 33.99 -9.17 12.91
CA ALA A 327 34.87 -8.01 12.81
C ALA A 327 34.19 -6.70 13.24
N TYR A 328 32.87 -6.60 13.05
CA TYR A 328 32.08 -5.39 13.32
C TYR A 328 30.85 -5.71 14.19
N PRO A 329 31.00 -5.75 15.53
CA PRO A 329 29.93 -6.20 16.44
C PRO A 329 28.61 -5.40 16.33
N ALA A 330 28.68 -4.11 15.96
CA ALA A 330 27.51 -3.26 15.76
C ALA A 330 26.66 -3.66 14.53
N LEU A 331 27.17 -4.51 13.63
CA LEU A 331 26.40 -5.00 12.47
C LEU A 331 25.26 -5.92 12.86
N ARG A 332 25.44 -6.77 13.87
CA ARG A 332 24.42 -7.75 14.27
C ARG A 332 23.10 -7.10 14.68
N PRO A 333 23.05 -6.18 15.67
CA PRO A 333 21.78 -5.55 16.06
C PRO A 333 21.15 -4.75 14.90
N LEU A 334 21.97 -4.11 14.07
CA LEU A 334 21.51 -3.38 12.89
C LEU A 334 20.88 -4.30 11.83
N CYS A 335 21.52 -5.45 11.54
CA CYS A 335 21.01 -6.44 10.61
C CYS A 335 19.70 -7.06 11.10
N VAL A 336 19.61 -7.41 12.38
CA VAL A 336 18.38 -7.94 12.97
C VAL A 336 17.25 -6.91 12.86
N CYS A 337 17.50 -5.68 13.31
CA CYS A 337 16.52 -4.59 13.28
C CYS A 337 15.96 -4.36 11.86
N LEU A 338 16.84 -4.13 10.88
CA LEU A 338 16.43 -3.85 9.49
C LEU A 338 15.80 -5.08 8.80
N ARG A 339 16.22 -6.30 9.12
CA ARG A 339 15.57 -7.52 8.62
C ARG A 339 14.17 -7.67 9.18
N SER A 340 13.98 -7.44 10.48
CA SER A 340 12.67 -7.50 11.12
C SER A 340 11.71 -6.49 10.52
N TRP A 341 12.18 -5.25 10.29
CA TRP A 341 11.44 -4.26 9.50
C TRP A 341 11.05 -4.81 8.12
N ALA A 342 12.01 -5.29 7.32
CA ALA A 342 11.76 -5.76 5.98
C ALA A 342 10.79 -6.96 5.93
N ALA A 343 10.90 -7.89 6.88
CA ALA A 343 10.01 -9.04 7.01
C ALA A 343 8.56 -8.60 7.25
N ARG A 344 8.34 -7.67 8.20
CA ARG A 344 7.01 -7.15 8.54
C ARG A 344 6.40 -6.29 7.45
N ARG A 345 7.23 -5.67 6.60
CA ARG A 345 6.81 -4.97 5.38
C ARG A 345 6.64 -5.90 4.18
N SER A 346 6.78 -7.22 4.36
CA SER A 346 6.66 -8.24 3.29
C SER A 346 7.63 -8.00 2.13
N LEU A 347 8.79 -7.39 2.42
CA LEU A 347 9.88 -7.12 1.47
C LEU A 347 10.85 -8.29 1.32
N LEU A 348 10.72 -9.29 2.20
CA LEU A 348 11.48 -10.52 2.15
C LEU A 348 10.67 -11.64 1.51
N LYS A 349 11.37 -12.56 0.85
CA LYS A 349 10.79 -13.74 0.22
C LYS A 349 10.08 -14.60 1.27
N SER A 350 8.83 -14.96 0.98
CA SER A 350 8.00 -15.86 1.79
C SER A 350 7.07 -16.67 0.85
N PRO A 351 6.36 -17.69 1.35
CA PRO A 351 5.38 -18.43 0.53
C PRO A 351 4.31 -17.52 -0.11
N THR A 352 3.99 -16.40 0.53
CA THR A 352 3.01 -15.42 0.06
C THR A 352 3.63 -14.31 -0.80
N CYS A 353 4.95 -14.08 -0.69
CA CYS A 353 5.74 -13.07 -1.41
C CYS A 353 6.80 -13.69 -2.32
N ALA A 354 6.42 -14.15 -3.52
CA ALA A 354 7.33 -14.82 -4.44
C ALA A 354 8.37 -13.88 -5.10
N HIS A 355 8.06 -12.61 -5.29
CA HIS A 355 8.88 -11.62 -6.01
C HIS A 355 9.61 -10.64 -5.08
N SER A 356 10.13 -11.12 -3.96
CA SER A 356 10.82 -10.31 -2.94
C SER A 356 12.30 -10.71 -2.80
N LEU A 357 13.09 -9.87 -2.12
CA LEU A 357 14.48 -10.19 -1.85
C LEU A 357 14.59 -11.37 -0.89
N SER A 358 15.58 -12.24 -1.05
CA SER A 358 15.88 -13.21 0.01
C SER A 358 16.37 -12.47 1.28
N PRO A 359 16.19 -13.04 2.47
CA PRO A 359 16.75 -12.47 3.69
C PRO A 359 18.27 -12.27 3.62
N TYR A 360 18.97 -13.15 2.89
CA TYR A 360 20.39 -13.03 2.57
C TYR A 360 20.69 -11.79 1.70
N ALA A 361 19.98 -11.62 0.58
CA ALA A 361 20.14 -10.48 -0.31
C ALA A 361 19.89 -9.14 0.41
N PHE A 362 18.92 -9.12 1.33
CA PHE A 362 18.66 -7.94 2.14
C PHE A 362 19.82 -7.59 3.10
N VAL A 363 20.47 -8.59 3.70
CA VAL A 363 21.70 -8.36 4.52
C VAL A 363 22.82 -7.78 3.67
N LEU A 364 23.01 -8.27 2.45
CA LEU A 364 24.01 -7.68 1.55
C LEU A 364 23.74 -6.21 1.23
N LEU A 365 22.47 -5.78 1.12
CA LEU A 365 22.15 -4.36 0.97
C LEU A 365 22.59 -3.54 2.18
N ILE A 366 22.46 -4.07 3.40
CA ILE A 366 22.91 -3.40 4.62
C ILE A 366 24.44 -3.25 4.60
N LEU A 367 25.16 -4.32 4.31
CA LEU A 367 26.63 -4.30 4.24
C LEU A 367 27.12 -3.34 3.14
N HIS A 368 26.56 -3.44 1.94
CA HIS A 368 26.89 -2.56 0.81
C HIS A 368 26.69 -1.07 1.15
N TRP A 369 25.58 -0.71 1.79
CA TRP A 369 25.34 0.67 2.19
C TRP A 369 26.40 1.16 3.19
N LEU A 370 26.77 0.35 4.18
CA LEU A 370 27.83 0.71 5.13
C LEU A 370 29.21 0.84 4.47
N GLN A 371 29.53 0.00 3.48
CA GLN A 371 30.74 0.15 2.67
C GLN A 371 30.73 1.48 1.91
N MET A 372 29.60 1.82 1.29
CA MET A 372 29.42 3.09 0.56
C MET A 372 29.52 4.32 1.48
N ARG A 373 29.13 4.19 2.75
CA ARG A 373 29.28 5.24 3.77
C ARG A 373 30.67 5.25 4.45
N GLY A 374 31.52 4.28 4.13
CA GLY A 374 32.90 4.18 4.62
C GLY A 374 33.04 3.57 6.02
N TYR A 375 32.07 2.77 6.47
CA TYR A 375 32.11 2.07 7.75
C TYR A 375 32.63 0.64 7.65
N LEU A 376 32.58 0.05 6.46
CA LEU A 376 33.06 -1.29 6.17
C LEU A 376 34.02 -1.28 4.97
N PRO A 377 35.00 -2.18 4.92
CA PRO A 377 35.87 -2.37 3.77
C PRO A 377 35.13 -3.10 2.64
N PHE A 378 35.53 -2.85 1.39
CA PHE A 378 35.19 -3.70 0.25
C PHE A 378 36.11 -4.92 0.25
N VAL A 379 35.54 -6.12 0.12
CA VAL A 379 36.29 -7.38 0.28
C VAL A 379 36.03 -8.27 -0.93
N ASP A 380 37.09 -8.58 -1.66
CA ASP A 380 37.06 -9.50 -2.80
C ASP A 380 37.72 -10.82 -2.40
N VAL A 381 36.91 -11.88 -2.27
CA VAL A 381 37.37 -13.19 -1.83
C VAL A 381 37.52 -14.10 -3.06
N SER A 382 38.68 -14.74 -3.19
CA SER A 382 38.87 -15.77 -4.21
C SER A 382 38.07 -17.03 -3.85
N PHE A 383 36.94 -17.23 -4.52
CA PHE A 383 36.10 -18.41 -4.35
C PHE A 383 36.78 -19.67 -4.91
N ASP A 384 36.93 -20.70 -4.08
CA ASP A 384 37.28 -22.06 -4.51
C ASP A 384 36.05 -22.97 -4.39
N ASP A 385 35.62 -23.48 -5.55
CA ASP A 385 34.44 -24.34 -5.68
C ASP A 385 34.74 -25.83 -5.39
N SER A 386 35.94 -26.19 -4.93
CA SER A 386 36.29 -27.59 -4.64
C SER A 386 35.41 -28.22 -3.56
N LEU A 387 34.98 -29.47 -3.79
CA LEU A 387 34.19 -30.28 -2.84
C LEU A 387 35.03 -30.82 -1.67
N VAL A 388 36.34 -30.58 -1.67
CA VAL A 388 37.26 -31.05 -0.62
C VAL A 388 37.63 -29.90 0.34
N VAL A 389 37.09 -28.70 0.12
CA VAL A 389 37.42 -27.51 0.92
C VAL A 389 36.79 -27.61 2.31
N SER A 390 37.60 -27.38 3.34
CA SER A 390 37.15 -27.33 4.73
C SER A 390 36.71 -25.93 5.14
N ILE A 391 35.85 -25.82 6.16
CA ILE A 391 35.44 -24.51 6.73
C ILE A 391 36.65 -23.69 7.19
N ALA A 392 37.67 -24.32 7.77
CA ALA A 392 38.88 -23.63 8.20
C ALA A 392 39.62 -22.97 7.01
N THR A 393 39.68 -23.67 5.88
CA THR A 393 40.30 -23.13 4.65
C THR A 393 39.51 -21.94 4.09
N ILE A 394 38.17 -21.98 4.16
CA ILE A 394 37.30 -20.86 3.78
C ILE A 394 37.56 -19.67 4.71
N ASP A 395 37.60 -19.90 6.02
CA ASP A 395 37.84 -18.87 7.03
C ASP A 395 39.20 -18.19 6.84
N ASP A 396 40.26 -18.97 6.58
CA ASP A 396 41.61 -18.44 6.32
C ASP A 396 41.65 -17.58 5.05
N ALA A 397 41.00 -18.02 3.97
CA ALA A 397 40.92 -17.25 2.73
C ALA A 397 40.17 -15.92 2.91
N ILE A 398 39.05 -15.94 3.64
CA ILE A 398 38.26 -14.74 3.95
C ILE A 398 39.03 -13.80 4.90
N ALA A 399 39.72 -14.35 5.90
CA ALA A 399 40.55 -13.57 6.82
C ALA A 399 41.71 -12.88 6.08
N SER A 400 42.35 -13.58 5.14
CA SER A 400 43.39 -13.00 4.28
C SER A 400 42.82 -11.85 3.44
N ALA A 401 41.68 -12.05 2.78
CA ALA A 401 41.03 -11.02 1.97
C ALA A 401 40.62 -9.79 2.81
N LEU A 402 40.13 -10.00 4.04
CA LEU A 402 39.82 -8.91 4.97
C LEU A 402 41.07 -8.15 5.43
N ALA A 403 42.19 -8.84 5.64
CA ALA A 403 43.46 -8.23 6.03
C ALA A 403 44.08 -7.39 4.89
N GLU A 404 43.89 -7.83 3.64
CA GLU A 404 44.35 -7.12 2.44
C GLU A 404 43.44 -5.94 2.05
N ALA A 405 42.18 -5.94 2.51
CA ALA A 405 41.22 -4.91 2.18
C ALA A 405 41.61 -3.53 2.75
N LEU A 406 41.32 -2.47 2.00
CA LEU A 406 41.55 -1.11 2.46
C LEU A 406 40.72 -0.81 3.72
N PRO A 407 41.34 -0.31 4.80
CA PRO A 407 40.63 -0.06 6.05
C PRO A 407 39.54 1.01 5.85
N PRO A 408 38.38 0.84 6.49
CA PRO A 408 37.30 1.80 6.36
C PRO A 408 37.70 3.16 6.97
N PRO A 409 37.36 4.29 6.33
CA PRO A 409 37.68 5.63 6.85
C PRO A 409 36.92 6.01 8.12
N LYS A 410 35.85 5.30 8.48
CA LYS A 410 35.05 5.54 9.67
C LYS A 410 34.94 4.28 10.51
N THR A 411 34.93 4.45 11.83
CA THR A 411 34.66 3.37 12.78
C THR A 411 33.15 3.14 12.93
N LEU A 412 32.71 1.90 12.81
CA LEU A 412 31.33 1.51 13.10
C LEU A 412 31.16 1.26 14.60
N ALA A 413 30.55 2.21 15.31
CA ALA A 413 30.28 2.10 16.74
C ALA A 413 28.77 1.95 17.03
N THR A 414 28.43 1.22 18.09
CA THR A 414 27.04 0.97 18.49
C THR A 414 26.24 2.25 18.76
N ALA A 415 26.89 3.28 19.33
CA ALA A 415 26.25 4.57 19.60
C ALA A 415 25.76 5.31 18.33
N ALA A 416 26.30 4.99 17.15
CA ALA A 416 25.90 5.59 15.88
C ALA A 416 24.69 4.89 15.23
N VAL A 417 24.32 3.70 15.70
CA VAL A 417 23.30 2.83 15.07
C VAL A 417 21.94 3.53 14.86
N PRO A 418 21.39 4.33 15.80
CA PRO A 418 20.14 5.05 15.56
C PRO A 418 20.19 5.98 14.35
N SER A 419 21.28 6.74 14.19
CA SER A 419 21.45 7.68 13.07
C SER A 419 21.71 6.93 11.76
N LEU A 420 22.38 5.79 11.85
CA LEU A 420 22.62 4.89 10.74
C LEU A 420 21.33 4.24 10.22
N LEU A 421 20.35 3.91 11.08
CA LEU A 421 19.03 3.44 10.62
C LEU A 421 18.33 4.46 9.71
N VAL A 422 18.34 5.74 10.11
CA VAL A 422 17.79 6.84 9.29
C VAL A 422 18.53 6.94 7.96
N ASP A 423 19.87 6.91 8.02
CA ASP A 423 20.72 7.01 6.84
C ASP A 423 20.54 5.83 5.86
N PHE A 424 20.25 4.62 6.33
CA PHE A 424 19.94 3.47 5.49
C PHE A 424 18.71 3.72 4.61
N PHE A 425 17.63 4.26 5.21
CA PHE A 425 16.41 4.59 4.48
C PHE A 425 16.66 5.70 3.45
N ILE A 426 17.37 6.76 3.85
CA ILE A 426 17.72 7.86 2.96
C ILE A 426 18.58 7.36 1.80
N PHE A 427 19.57 6.51 2.07
CA PHE A 427 20.49 6.01 1.06
C PHE A 427 19.76 5.26 -0.05
N TYR A 428 18.92 4.28 0.28
CA TYR A 428 18.19 3.52 -0.72
C TYR A 428 16.95 4.23 -1.29
N ALA A 429 16.44 5.27 -0.62
CA ALA A 429 15.40 6.14 -1.15
C ALA A 429 15.94 7.15 -2.18
N ALA A 430 17.13 7.72 -1.92
CA ALA A 430 17.60 8.94 -2.60
C ALA A 430 19.03 8.88 -3.15
N ASP A 431 19.98 8.20 -2.49
CA ASP A 431 21.41 8.31 -2.85
C ASP A 431 21.88 7.21 -3.81
N PHE A 432 21.37 5.99 -3.67
CA PHE A 432 21.77 4.88 -4.54
C PHE A 432 21.32 5.14 -5.97
N ALA A 433 22.27 5.23 -6.90
CA ALA A 433 21.99 5.49 -8.31
C ALA A 433 21.53 4.21 -9.02
N TYR A 434 20.27 3.81 -8.77
CA TYR A 434 19.67 2.60 -9.37
C TYR A 434 19.86 2.53 -10.88
N GLY A 435 19.88 3.66 -11.59
CA GLY A 435 20.08 3.69 -13.04
C GLY A 435 21.42 3.12 -13.52
N THR A 436 22.50 3.31 -12.75
CA THR A 436 23.88 3.13 -13.22
C THR A 436 24.72 2.20 -12.35
N ASP A 437 24.38 2.04 -11.08
CA ASP A 437 25.27 1.39 -10.11
C ASP A 437 24.87 -0.07 -9.87
N ILE A 438 25.87 -0.90 -9.59
CA ILE A 438 25.71 -2.27 -9.12
C ILE A 438 26.09 -2.30 -7.64
N ALA A 439 25.20 -2.80 -6.79
CA ALA A 439 25.54 -3.04 -5.39
C ALA A 439 26.43 -4.29 -5.31
N SER A 440 27.69 -4.12 -4.91
CA SER A 440 28.66 -5.20 -4.76
C SER A 440 29.45 -5.01 -3.48
N LEU A 441 29.69 -6.11 -2.76
CA LEU A 441 30.53 -6.10 -1.57
C LEU A 441 32.03 -6.12 -1.89
N ARG A 442 32.39 -6.47 -3.14
CA ARG A 442 33.77 -6.61 -3.58
C ARG A 442 34.34 -5.29 -4.08
N ARG A 443 33.52 -4.50 -4.77
CA ARG A 443 33.99 -3.36 -5.57
C ARG A 443 32.97 -2.23 -5.65
N ARG A 444 33.48 -0.99 -5.48
CA ARG A 444 32.68 0.25 -5.59
C ARG A 444 32.52 0.75 -7.03
N ASP A 445 33.44 0.40 -7.91
CA ASP A 445 33.57 0.96 -9.26
C ASP A 445 32.70 0.24 -10.30
N LEU A 446 31.98 -0.82 -9.91
CA LEU A 446 31.11 -1.56 -10.81
C LEU A 446 29.93 -0.70 -11.28
N ARG A 447 29.63 -0.78 -12.58
CA ARG A 447 28.55 -0.06 -13.25
C ARG A 447 27.79 -0.98 -14.18
N LYS A 448 26.52 -0.66 -14.39
CA LYS A 448 25.68 -1.40 -15.32
C LYS A 448 26.10 -1.18 -16.75
N LEU A 449 26.10 -2.26 -17.53
CA LEU A 449 26.32 -2.19 -18.98
C LEU A 449 25.28 -1.32 -19.70
N LYS A 450 24.03 -1.34 -19.21
CA LYS A 450 22.92 -0.53 -19.75
C LYS A 450 22.18 0.14 -18.60
N PRO A 451 21.83 1.44 -18.73
CA PRO A 451 21.03 2.10 -17.72
C PRO A 451 19.71 1.38 -17.51
N SER A 452 19.41 1.03 -16.26
CA SER A 452 18.16 0.38 -15.88
C SER A 452 17.81 0.82 -14.48
N SER A 453 16.56 1.20 -14.24
CA SER A 453 16.11 1.54 -12.89
C SER A 453 16.06 0.34 -11.95
N THR A 454 16.33 -0.89 -12.41
CA THR A 454 16.24 -2.13 -11.62
C THR A 454 17.32 -2.25 -10.55
N LEU A 455 17.04 -2.87 -9.40
CA LEU A 455 18.12 -3.16 -8.46
C LEU A 455 19.03 -4.24 -9.06
N GLN A 456 20.34 -4.01 -9.10
CA GLN A 456 21.33 -5.02 -9.39
C GLN A 456 22.22 -5.18 -8.17
N LEU A 457 22.20 -6.39 -7.60
CA LEU A 457 22.93 -6.77 -6.41
C LEU A 457 23.75 -8.00 -6.75
N GLU A 458 25.07 -7.84 -6.84
CA GLU A 458 26.04 -8.90 -7.10
C GLU A 458 26.15 -9.82 -5.87
N ASP A 459 26.14 -11.13 -6.09
CA ASP A 459 26.54 -12.10 -5.06
C ASP A 459 28.08 -12.08 -4.93
N PRO A 460 28.64 -11.91 -3.72
CA PRO A 460 30.09 -11.73 -3.54
C PRO A 460 30.92 -12.98 -3.85
N ILE A 461 30.30 -14.16 -3.92
CA ILE A 461 30.97 -15.43 -4.24
C ILE A 461 30.59 -15.87 -5.66
N GLU A 462 29.30 -15.85 -6.00
CA GLU A 462 28.82 -16.15 -7.34
C GLU A 462 28.69 -14.87 -8.18
N VAL A 463 29.80 -14.26 -8.61
CA VAL A 463 29.83 -12.89 -9.19
C VAL A 463 28.92 -12.66 -10.40
N ASP A 464 28.58 -13.69 -11.17
CA ASP A 464 27.63 -13.58 -12.30
C ASP A 464 26.16 -13.55 -11.86
N ARG A 465 25.88 -13.78 -10.57
CA ARG A 465 24.54 -13.86 -10.02
C ARG A 465 24.05 -12.50 -9.54
N ASN A 466 22.96 -12.03 -10.16
CA ASN A 466 22.22 -10.87 -9.69
C ASN A 466 21.09 -11.28 -8.73
N LEU A 467 21.27 -11.05 -7.44
CA LEU A 467 20.25 -11.27 -6.41
C LEU A 467 19.08 -10.28 -6.48
N GLY A 468 19.24 -9.15 -7.18
CA GLY A 468 18.14 -8.25 -7.51
C GLY A 468 17.15 -8.81 -8.54
N ALA A 469 17.50 -9.89 -9.25
CA ALA A 469 16.65 -10.49 -10.28
C ALA A 469 15.36 -11.13 -9.73
N TYR A 470 15.28 -11.38 -8.41
CA TYR A 470 14.05 -11.84 -7.77
C TYR A 470 12.94 -10.78 -7.78
N LEU A 471 13.29 -9.51 -7.92
CA LEU A 471 12.34 -8.41 -7.95
C LEU A 471 11.79 -8.20 -9.36
N ASN A 472 10.47 -8.25 -9.50
CA ASN A 472 9.79 -7.72 -10.68
C ASN A 472 9.63 -6.18 -10.57
N LYS A 473 9.18 -5.51 -11.66
CA LYS A 473 9.01 -4.04 -11.68
C LYS A 473 8.17 -3.52 -10.52
N LEU A 474 7.12 -4.26 -10.16
CA LEU A 474 6.23 -3.89 -9.06
C LEU A 474 6.95 -3.98 -7.72
N SER A 475 7.51 -5.15 -7.39
CA SER A 475 8.15 -5.43 -6.11
C SER A 475 9.39 -4.56 -5.88
N GLN A 476 10.04 -4.18 -6.98
CA GLN A 476 11.13 -3.25 -6.95
C GLN A 476 10.69 -1.80 -6.68
N ARG A 477 9.60 -1.34 -7.34
CA ARG A 477 8.95 -0.09 -6.96
C ARG A 477 8.54 -0.15 -5.49
N THR A 478 8.06 -1.32 -5.05
CA THR A 478 7.59 -1.52 -3.71
C THR A 478 8.69 -1.31 -2.67
N LEU A 479 9.81 -1.98 -2.86
CA LEU A 479 11.01 -1.83 -2.03
C LEU A 479 11.43 -0.36 -1.92
N ARG A 480 11.49 0.36 -3.06
CA ARG A 480 11.88 1.78 -3.08
C ARG A 480 10.90 2.69 -2.35
N MET A 481 9.61 2.46 -2.53
CA MET A 481 8.58 3.27 -1.87
C MET A 481 8.50 2.99 -0.37
N GLU A 482 8.83 1.79 0.12
CA GLU A 482 8.95 1.54 1.56
C GLU A 482 10.12 2.32 2.19
N PHE A 483 11.25 2.48 1.49
CA PHE A 483 12.33 3.35 1.97
C PHE A 483 11.90 4.82 2.05
N VAL A 484 11.16 5.30 1.04
CA VAL A 484 10.59 6.67 1.05
C VAL A 484 9.56 6.82 2.17
N ARG A 485 8.66 5.84 2.34
CA ARG A 485 7.66 5.82 3.42
C ARG A 485 8.33 5.92 4.78
N ALA A 486 9.41 5.17 5.01
CA ALA A 486 10.14 5.26 6.26
C ALA A 486 10.66 6.68 6.53
N CYS A 487 11.15 7.37 5.50
CA CYS A 487 11.59 8.76 5.60
C CYS A 487 10.43 9.72 5.90
N VAL A 488 9.25 9.54 5.28
CA VAL A 488 8.07 10.37 5.58
C VAL A 488 7.60 10.16 7.02
N LEU A 489 7.53 8.93 7.50
CA LEU A 489 7.15 8.65 8.89
C LEU A 489 8.14 9.22 9.91
N LEU A 490 9.44 9.18 9.62
CA LEU A 490 10.45 9.83 10.45
C LEU A 490 10.30 11.35 10.45
N HIS A 491 9.93 11.95 9.32
CA HIS A 491 9.63 13.38 9.24
C HIS A 491 8.39 13.73 10.08
N GLU A 492 7.30 12.97 9.95
CA GLU A 492 6.07 13.18 10.74
C GLU A 492 6.33 13.09 12.24
N ALA A 493 7.21 12.17 12.66
CA ALA A 493 7.62 12.04 14.05
C ALA A 493 8.33 13.28 14.63
N LEU A 494 8.93 14.12 13.78
CA LEU A 494 9.53 15.40 14.18
C LEU A 494 8.51 16.54 14.29
N HIS A 495 7.28 16.35 13.80
CA HIS A 495 6.22 17.34 13.76
C HIS A 495 5.00 16.93 14.61
N PRO A 496 5.16 16.73 15.93
CA PRO A 496 4.10 16.27 16.83
C PRO A 496 2.90 17.23 16.90
N GLU A 497 3.09 18.50 16.53
CA GLU A 497 2.02 19.49 16.41
C GLU A 497 1.05 19.20 15.24
N THR A 498 1.47 18.38 14.29
CA THR A 498 0.74 18.07 13.07
C THR A 498 0.34 16.60 12.97
N TYR A 499 1.13 15.71 13.57
CA TYR A 499 0.96 14.25 13.50
C TYR A 499 1.22 13.62 14.86
N ASP A 500 0.63 12.47 15.17
CA ASP A 500 1.03 11.74 16.38
C ASP A 500 2.39 11.07 16.14
N ALA A 501 3.43 11.59 16.78
CA ALA A 501 4.79 11.06 16.66
C ALA A 501 4.90 9.58 17.10
N ARG A 502 4.04 9.11 18.02
CA ARG A 502 4.01 7.70 18.43
C ARG A 502 3.45 6.81 17.35
N GLU A 503 2.38 7.24 16.67
CA GLU A 503 1.78 6.50 15.56
C GLU A 503 2.72 6.44 14.36
N ALA A 504 3.39 7.54 14.03
CA ALA A 504 4.33 7.61 12.92
C ALA A 504 5.53 6.67 13.14
N VAL A 505 6.13 6.70 14.33
CA VAL A 505 7.28 5.85 14.68
C VAL A 505 6.87 4.40 14.87
N GLY A 506 5.71 4.16 15.49
CA GLY A 506 5.12 2.82 15.59
C GLY A 506 4.92 2.19 14.22
N SER A 507 4.48 2.98 13.22
CA SER A 507 4.23 2.52 11.86
C SER A 507 5.49 2.13 11.06
N LEU A 508 6.70 2.43 11.55
CA LEU A 508 7.94 1.86 11.00
C LEU A 508 8.05 0.38 11.35
N PHE A 509 7.71 0.00 12.58
CA PHE A 509 7.58 -1.37 13.10
C PHE A 509 8.81 -2.27 12.86
N PHE A 510 9.71 -2.37 13.85
CA PHE A 510 10.92 -3.21 13.80
C PHE A 510 10.79 -4.56 14.54
N GLY A 511 9.62 -4.92 15.11
CA GLY A 511 9.43 -6.20 15.83
C GLY A 511 8.44 -6.15 17.01
N HIS A 512 8.38 -7.20 17.83
CA HIS A 512 7.80 -7.11 19.17
C HIS A 512 8.86 -6.53 20.11
N HIS A 513 8.42 -5.72 21.08
CA HIS A 513 9.25 -4.92 22.00
C HIS A 513 9.69 -3.55 21.49
N ALA A 514 8.71 -2.68 21.27
CA ALA A 514 8.70 -1.43 22.00
C ALA A 514 7.35 -1.35 22.71
N ARG A 515 7.29 -1.65 24.02
CA ARG A 515 6.18 -1.11 24.82
C ARG A 515 6.37 0.39 24.80
N LEU A 516 5.76 1.06 23.82
CA LEU A 516 5.52 2.49 23.93
C LEU A 516 4.83 2.69 25.29
N PRO A 517 5.27 3.65 26.13
CA PRO A 517 4.69 3.86 27.45
C PRO A 517 3.18 4.01 27.32
N ALA A 518 2.44 3.30 28.20
CA ALA A 518 0.99 3.15 28.15
C ALA A 518 0.30 4.50 27.86
N PRO A 519 -0.73 4.52 27.00
CA PRO A 519 -1.47 5.74 26.72
C PRO A 519 -2.16 6.24 27.99
N THR A 520 -2.22 7.55 28.16
CA THR A 520 -3.16 8.17 29.09
C THR A 520 -4.58 7.95 28.58
N ALA A 521 -5.29 6.97 29.16
CA ALA A 521 -6.75 6.69 29.21
C ALA A 521 -7.74 7.08 28.07
N SER A 522 -7.37 7.77 26.99
CA SER A 522 -8.31 8.31 25.99
C SER A 522 -8.14 7.78 24.57
N PHE A 523 -7.28 6.78 24.32
CA PHE A 523 -7.12 6.22 22.99
C PHE A 523 -6.94 4.70 23.02
N LEU A 524 -7.74 4.03 22.18
CA LEU A 524 -7.76 2.60 21.90
C LEU A 524 -6.36 2.13 21.44
N GLU A 525 -5.92 0.96 21.90
CA GLU A 525 -4.63 0.38 21.55
C GLU A 525 -4.50 0.16 20.04
N VAL A 526 -3.55 0.88 19.43
CA VAL A 526 -3.24 0.81 17.99
C VAL A 526 -2.44 -0.46 17.70
N LEU A 527 -2.98 -1.41 16.92
CA LEU A 527 -2.33 -2.68 16.62
C LEU A 527 -1.81 -2.68 15.16
N ILE A 528 -0.51 -2.47 15.01
CA ILE A 528 0.15 -2.40 13.70
C ILE A 528 0.33 -3.81 13.12
N ARG A 529 -0.27 -4.10 11.97
CA ARG A 529 -0.21 -5.40 11.26
C ARG A 529 0.81 -5.41 10.11
N PRO A 530 1.27 -6.58 9.64
CA PRO A 530 2.16 -6.69 8.48
C PRO A 530 1.44 -6.36 7.17
N ARG A 531 2.16 -5.86 6.16
CA ARG A 531 1.62 -5.63 4.81
C ARG A 531 1.22 -6.95 4.13
N ALA A 532 0.03 -7.05 3.56
CA ALA A 532 -0.34 -8.22 2.75
C ALA A 532 0.49 -8.29 1.46
N SER A 533 0.92 -9.49 1.06
CA SER A 533 1.84 -9.72 -0.06
C SER A 533 1.31 -9.29 -1.43
N HIS A 534 0.00 -9.10 -1.56
CA HIS A 534 -0.69 -8.70 -2.79
C HIS A 534 -1.05 -7.21 -2.83
N HIS A 535 -0.72 -6.44 -1.78
CA HIS A 535 -1.19 -5.06 -1.62
C HIS A 535 -0.41 -4.06 -2.50
N PHE A 536 -1.14 -3.27 -3.30
CA PHE A 536 -0.58 -2.26 -4.22
C PHE A 536 -0.62 -0.82 -3.68
N GLY A 537 -1.33 -0.56 -2.58
CA GLY A 537 -1.41 0.75 -1.91
C GLY A 537 -0.26 1.00 -0.94
N TRP A 538 -0.14 2.24 -0.45
CA TRP A 538 0.84 2.60 0.59
C TRP A 538 0.14 3.39 1.69
N ASN A 539 -0.35 2.74 2.75
CA ASN A 539 -0.93 3.48 3.87
C ASN A 539 0.18 4.19 4.69
N MET A 540 0.03 5.51 4.84
CA MET A 540 0.85 6.33 5.75
C MET A 540 0.44 6.13 7.20
N ALA A 541 -0.87 5.93 7.46
CA ALA A 541 -1.43 5.64 8.78
C ALA A 541 -1.10 4.24 9.33
N GLY A 542 -0.07 3.61 8.79
CA GLY A 542 0.31 2.25 9.11
C GLY A 542 -0.72 1.23 8.64
N ASP A 543 -0.29 -0.02 8.56
CA ASP A 543 -1.17 -1.18 8.69
C ASP A 543 -1.74 -1.29 10.12
N ALA A 544 -1.93 -0.15 10.79
CA ALA A 544 -2.54 -0.01 12.09
C ALA A 544 -4.05 -0.04 11.94
N ILE A 545 -4.63 -1.18 12.27
CA ILE A 545 -6.02 -1.20 12.73
C ILE A 545 -5.86 -1.16 14.23
N ALA A 546 -6.56 -0.26 14.92
CA ALA A 546 -6.74 -0.45 16.37
C ALA A 546 -7.10 -1.92 16.58
N SER A 547 -6.41 -2.63 17.49
CA SER A 547 -7.04 -3.83 17.99
C SER A 547 -8.21 -3.35 18.81
N GLU A 548 -9.30 -3.06 18.13
CA GLU A 548 -10.57 -3.26 18.76
C GLU A 548 -10.59 -4.77 18.98
N ALA A 549 -10.18 -5.19 20.18
CA ALA A 549 -10.73 -6.39 20.76
C ALA A 549 -12.23 -6.12 20.77
N PHE A 550 -12.89 -6.53 19.69
CA PHE A 550 -14.29 -6.21 19.51
C PHE A 550 -15.06 -7.12 20.44
N THR A 551 -16.02 -6.54 21.13
CA THR A 551 -16.88 -7.32 22.01
C THR A 551 -18.00 -7.88 21.16
N THR A 552 -18.10 -9.21 21.08
CA THR A 552 -19.23 -9.85 20.39
C THR A 552 -20.35 -10.13 21.39
N VAL A 553 -21.54 -9.60 21.12
CA VAL A 553 -22.75 -9.77 21.92
C VAL A 553 -23.79 -10.48 21.07
N VAL A 554 -24.24 -11.66 21.50
CA VAL A 554 -25.37 -12.34 20.85
C VAL A 554 -26.67 -11.81 21.45
N VAL A 555 -27.51 -11.20 20.61
CA VAL A 555 -28.77 -10.56 21.01
C VAL A 555 -29.91 -11.50 20.71
N THR A 556 -30.52 -12.05 21.77
CA THR A 556 -31.71 -12.92 21.71
C THR A 556 -32.96 -12.27 22.31
N THR A 557 -32.83 -11.10 22.94
CA THR A 557 -33.94 -10.33 23.52
C THR A 557 -33.79 -8.85 23.21
N ARG A 558 -34.90 -8.09 23.25
CA ARG A 558 -34.90 -6.65 22.94
C ARG A 558 -34.05 -5.83 23.91
N ASP A 559 -33.95 -6.24 25.17
CA ASP A 559 -33.21 -5.49 26.21
C ASP A 559 -31.68 -5.53 26.00
N ALA A 560 -31.19 -6.49 25.21
CA ALA A 560 -29.78 -6.59 24.84
C ALA A 560 -29.40 -5.76 23.59
N PHE A 561 -30.37 -5.05 23.00
CA PHE A 561 -30.14 -4.23 21.81
C PHE A 561 -29.48 -2.88 22.17
N PRO A 562 -28.49 -2.41 21.39
CA PRO A 562 -27.78 -1.17 21.70
C PRO A 562 -28.65 0.08 21.57
N SER A 563 -28.31 1.12 22.35
CA SER A 563 -28.82 2.47 22.12
C SER A 563 -28.31 3.00 20.78
N LEU A 564 -29.21 3.59 19.99
CA LEU A 564 -28.89 4.18 18.69
C LEU A 564 -28.42 5.64 18.77
N ALA A 565 -28.35 6.22 19.98
CA ALA A 565 -27.95 7.61 20.16
C ALA A 565 -26.47 7.82 19.78
N GLY A 566 -26.21 8.71 18.81
CA GLY A 566 -24.85 9.04 18.36
C GLY A 566 -24.23 8.04 17.40
N VAL A 567 -25.01 7.10 16.84
CA VAL A 567 -24.55 6.16 15.82
C VAL A 567 -24.64 6.82 14.45
N ASP A 568 -23.49 7.09 13.82
CA ASP A 568 -23.43 7.69 12.48
C ASP A 568 -23.17 6.67 11.37
N VAL A 569 -22.49 5.57 11.72
CA VAL A 569 -22.07 4.50 10.79
C VAL A 569 -22.25 3.15 11.47
N VAL A 570 -22.80 2.18 10.75
CA VAL A 570 -22.95 0.79 11.20
C VAL A 570 -22.51 -0.18 10.11
N GLY A 571 -21.70 -1.18 10.45
CA GLY A 571 -21.42 -2.32 9.56
C GLY A 571 -22.56 -3.34 9.63
N VAL A 572 -23.00 -3.87 8.50
CA VAL A 572 -24.15 -4.81 8.43
C VAL A 572 -23.82 -5.99 7.53
N ASP A 573 -24.22 -7.18 7.95
CA ASP A 573 -24.18 -8.42 7.17
C ASP A 573 -25.31 -9.35 7.65
N CYS A 574 -25.90 -10.14 6.74
CA CYS A 574 -26.98 -11.06 7.04
C CYS A 574 -26.60 -12.50 6.74
N GLU A 575 -27.04 -13.42 7.60
CA GLU A 575 -26.79 -14.85 7.41
C GLU A 575 -28.09 -15.65 7.49
N GLY A 576 -28.16 -16.76 6.74
CA GLY A 576 -29.39 -17.51 6.58
C GLY A 576 -29.29 -18.72 5.65
N VAL A 577 -30.43 -19.36 5.40
CA VAL A 577 -30.53 -20.49 4.46
C VAL A 577 -31.03 -19.97 3.12
N ASN A 578 -30.26 -20.18 2.05
CA ASN A 578 -30.60 -19.68 0.71
C ASN A 578 -30.93 -18.17 0.70
N LEU A 579 -30.10 -17.37 1.38
CA LEU A 579 -30.34 -15.94 1.68
C LEU A 579 -30.88 -15.16 0.46
N GLY A 580 -32.01 -14.48 0.68
CA GLY A 580 -32.81 -13.77 -0.31
C GLY A 580 -34.31 -14.03 -0.12
N ARG A 581 -35.13 -13.63 -1.10
CA ARG A 581 -36.61 -13.69 -1.04
C ARG A 581 -37.24 -15.06 -0.79
N SER A 582 -36.55 -16.12 -1.18
CA SER A 582 -37.05 -17.50 -1.14
C SER A 582 -36.41 -18.32 -0.02
N GLY A 583 -35.48 -17.71 0.71
CA GLY A 583 -34.76 -18.33 1.81
C GLY A 583 -35.30 -17.87 3.17
N SER A 584 -34.55 -18.20 4.22
CA SER A 584 -34.80 -17.73 5.57
C SER A 584 -33.64 -16.88 6.07
N LEU A 585 -33.96 -15.72 6.65
CA LEU A 585 -33.01 -14.88 7.37
C LEU A 585 -32.87 -15.42 8.80
N ALA A 586 -31.65 -15.76 9.21
CA ALA A 586 -31.40 -16.38 10.51
C ALA A 586 -30.68 -15.45 11.49
N LEU A 587 -29.82 -14.57 11.00
CA LEU A 587 -28.97 -13.69 11.79
C LEU A 587 -28.79 -12.35 11.07
N VAL A 588 -28.79 -11.25 11.83
CA VAL A 588 -28.34 -9.94 11.36
C VAL A 588 -27.16 -9.50 12.23
N SER A 589 -25.99 -9.35 11.63
CA SER A 589 -24.77 -8.92 12.28
C SER A 589 -24.63 -7.41 12.16
N LEU A 590 -24.35 -6.72 13.27
CA LEU A 590 -24.16 -5.27 13.31
C LEU A 590 -22.83 -4.91 13.99
N ALA A 591 -22.01 -4.08 13.36
CA ALA A 591 -20.83 -3.48 13.98
C ALA A 591 -21.08 -2.01 14.30
N ILE A 592 -21.12 -1.66 15.59
CA ILE A 592 -21.30 -0.28 16.09
C ILE A 592 -20.11 0.05 17.00
N GLY A 593 -19.20 0.89 16.50
CA GLY A 593 -17.92 1.11 17.17
C GLY A 593 -17.17 -0.21 17.39
N PRO A 594 -16.60 -0.46 18.58
CA PRO A 594 -15.87 -1.69 18.88
C PRO A 594 -16.76 -2.87 19.29
N THR A 595 -18.08 -2.78 19.15
CA THR A 595 -19.00 -3.85 19.57
C THR A 595 -19.72 -4.44 18.36
N VAL A 596 -19.71 -5.77 18.28
CA VAL A 596 -20.44 -6.53 17.28
C VAL A 596 -21.66 -7.18 17.91
N TYR A 597 -22.84 -6.86 17.41
CA TYR A 597 -24.12 -7.43 17.84
C TYR A 597 -24.57 -8.46 16.82
N LEU A 598 -24.66 -9.72 17.24
CA LEU A 598 -25.21 -10.82 16.44
C LEU A 598 -26.68 -11.01 16.83
N VAL A 599 -27.59 -10.46 16.04
CA VAL A 599 -29.02 -10.43 16.33
C VAL A 599 -29.70 -11.68 15.79
N ASP A 600 -30.07 -12.60 16.68
CA ASP A 600 -30.68 -13.89 16.33
C ASP A 600 -32.17 -13.72 16.00
N VAL A 601 -32.44 -13.34 14.76
CA VAL A 601 -33.79 -13.12 14.24
C VAL A 601 -34.54 -14.42 13.95
N LEU A 602 -33.86 -15.58 13.92
CA LEU A 602 -34.53 -16.87 13.79
C LEU A 602 -35.22 -17.25 15.11
N SER A 603 -34.49 -17.17 16.22
CA SER A 603 -35.02 -17.48 17.56
C SER A 603 -36.00 -16.42 18.04
N THR A 604 -35.82 -15.16 17.62
CA THR A 604 -36.67 -14.04 18.05
C THR A 604 -36.96 -13.08 16.89
N PRO A 605 -37.92 -13.42 16.01
CA PRO A 605 -38.25 -12.59 14.84
C PRO A 605 -38.68 -11.16 15.16
N SER A 606 -39.23 -10.91 16.35
CA SER A 606 -39.63 -9.57 16.81
C SER A 606 -38.46 -8.61 17.01
N LEU A 607 -37.21 -9.08 16.94
CA LEU A 607 -36.02 -8.22 16.91
C LEU A 607 -35.89 -7.44 15.59
N LEU A 608 -36.52 -7.91 14.51
CA LEU A 608 -36.54 -7.19 13.22
C LEU A 608 -37.25 -5.83 13.34
N ASP A 609 -38.30 -5.72 14.15
CA ASP A 609 -38.97 -4.45 14.42
C ASP A 609 -38.03 -3.45 15.12
N ALA A 610 -37.11 -3.93 15.95
CA ALA A 610 -36.13 -3.10 16.64
C ALA A 610 -34.98 -2.66 15.71
N LEU A 611 -34.66 -3.49 14.70
CA LEU A 611 -33.67 -3.18 13.67
C LEU A 611 -34.17 -2.16 12.63
N LYS A 612 -35.47 -2.17 12.33
CA LYS A 612 -36.06 -1.37 11.25
C LYS A 612 -35.72 0.14 11.34
N PRO A 613 -35.82 0.83 12.50
CA PRO A 613 -35.45 2.24 12.60
C PRO A 613 -33.98 2.52 12.27
N LEU A 614 -33.06 1.61 12.62
CA LEU A 614 -31.64 1.72 12.31
C LEU A 614 -31.40 1.53 10.81
N LEU A 615 -31.92 0.44 10.24
CA LEU A 615 -31.66 0.01 8.87
C LEU A 615 -32.32 0.93 7.82
N GLU A 616 -33.47 1.53 8.14
CA GLU A 616 -34.18 2.46 7.26
C GLU A 616 -33.77 3.94 7.49
N SER A 617 -32.92 4.24 8.47
CA SER A 617 -32.53 5.61 8.81
C SER A 617 -31.79 6.31 7.66
N PRO A 618 -32.23 7.48 7.18
CA PRO A 618 -31.51 8.24 6.16
C PRO A 618 -30.26 8.95 6.70
N SER A 619 -30.11 9.05 8.03
CA SER A 619 -28.98 9.75 8.67
C SER A 619 -27.81 8.83 9.00
N ILE A 620 -28.06 7.53 9.16
CA ILE A 620 -27.05 6.53 9.53
C ILE A 620 -26.55 5.84 8.27
N VAL A 621 -25.24 5.77 8.07
CA VAL A 621 -24.64 5.04 6.94
C VAL A 621 -24.60 3.55 7.28
N LYS A 622 -25.22 2.71 6.45
CA LYS A 622 -25.07 1.24 6.56
C LYS A 622 -23.96 0.81 5.61
N VAL A 623 -22.88 0.29 6.18
CA VAL A 623 -21.75 -0.20 5.40
C VAL A 623 -21.91 -1.70 5.23
N LEU A 624 -21.95 -2.16 3.97
CA LEU A 624 -22.05 -3.57 3.61
C LEU A 624 -20.94 -3.93 2.62
N HIS A 625 -20.70 -5.23 2.47
CA HIS A 625 -19.92 -5.75 1.35
C HIS A 625 -20.85 -6.58 0.48
N ASP A 626 -21.11 -6.15 -0.76
CA ASP A 626 -22.06 -6.81 -1.65
C ASP A 626 -23.49 -6.89 -1.07
N CYS A 627 -24.16 -5.75 -0.93
CA CYS A 627 -25.43 -5.63 -0.20
C CYS A 627 -26.65 -6.30 -0.87
N ARG A 628 -26.48 -6.96 -2.01
CA ARG A 628 -27.59 -7.41 -2.87
C ARG A 628 -28.46 -8.45 -2.19
N LYS A 629 -27.85 -9.50 -1.62
CA LYS A 629 -28.57 -10.61 -0.99
C LYS A 629 -29.13 -10.22 0.38
N ASP A 630 -28.41 -9.41 1.14
CA ASP A 630 -28.87 -8.86 2.42
C ASP A 630 -30.11 -7.99 2.23
N SER A 631 -30.06 -7.07 1.27
CA SER A 631 -31.18 -6.19 0.97
C SER A 631 -32.42 -6.96 0.48
N ASP A 632 -32.22 -8.00 -0.33
CA ASP A 632 -33.32 -8.85 -0.81
C ASP A 632 -33.95 -9.63 0.36
N ALA A 633 -33.14 -10.22 1.23
CA ALA A 633 -33.62 -10.94 2.40
C ALA A 633 -34.38 -10.02 3.37
N LEU A 634 -33.80 -8.87 3.76
CA LEU A 634 -34.40 -7.92 4.70
C LEU A 634 -35.73 -7.37 4.19
N LEU A 635 -35.84 -7.09 2.90
CA LEU A 635 -37.08 -6.56 2.32
C LEU A 635 -38.19 -7.62 2.31
N HIS A 636 -37.91 -8.82 1.79
CA HIS A 636 -38.94 -9.84 1.56
C HIS A 636 -39.30 -10.64 2.81
N THR A 637 -38.36 -10.82 3.74
CA THR A 637 -38.61 -11.58 4.98
C THR A 637 -39.06 -10.70 6.15
N ALA A 638 -38.67 -9.42 6.16
CA ALA A 638 -38.89 -8.52 7.29
C ALA A 638 -39.57 -7.18 6.91
N GLY A 639 -39.82 -6.91 5.63
CA GLY A 639 -40.40 -5.63 5.19
C GLY A 639 -39.48 -4.44 5.45
N ILE A 640 -38.15 -4.64 5.57
CA ILE A 640 -37.17 -3.59 5.85
C ILE A 640 -36.53 -3.12 4.54
N SER A 641 -36.68 -1.84 4.22
CA SER A 641 -36.04 -1.21 3.05
C SER A 641 -34.75 -0.51 3.45
N LEU A 642 -33.59 -1.14 3.19
CA LEU A 642 -32.30 -0.49 3.40
C LEU A 642 -32.21 0.84 2.64
N THR A 643 -31.74 1.88 3.33
CA THR A 643 -31.48 3.22 2.79
C THR A 643 -30.04 3.64 3.08
N HIS A 644 -29.47 4.65 2.42
CA HIS A 644 -28.14 5.22 2.77
C HIS A 644 -27.03 4.16 2.97
N VAL A 645 -26.84 3.30 1.96
CA VAL A 645 -25.87 2.19 1.98
C VAL A 645 -24.56 2.61 1.31
N PHE A 646 -23.45 2.28 1.97
CA PHE A 646 -22.11 2.27 1.39
C PHE A 646 -21.68 0.83 1.13
N ASP A 647 -21.54 0.46 -0.14
CA ASP A 647 -21.07 -0.88 -0.52
C ASP A 647 -19.56 -0.88 -0.79
N THR A 648 -18.81 -1.63 0.03
CA THR A 648 -17.34 -1.69 -0.08
C THR A 648 -16.85 -2.37 -1.36
N GLN A 649 -17.62 -3.27 -1.96
CA GLN A 649 -17.30 -3.88 -3.25
C GLN A 649 -17.42 -2.85 -4.38
N VAL A 650 -18.49 -2.06 -4.37
CA VAL A 650 -18.70 -0.94 -5.31
C VAL A 650 -17.61 0.11 -5.15
N ALA A 651 -17.33 0.52 -3.91
CA ALA A 651 -16.31 1.51 -3.61
C ALA A 651 -14.92 1.06 -4.10
N HIS A 652 -14.58 -0.23 -3.95
CA HIS A 652 -13.33 -0.77 -4.48
C HIS A 652 -13.27 -0.67 -6.00
N ALA A 653 -14.35 -1.04 -6.69
CA ALA A 653 -14.41 -0.98 -8.14
C ALA A 653 -14.22 0.45 -8.67
N VAL A 654 -14.88 1.44 -8.05
CA VAL A 654 -14.73 2.86 -8.40
C VAL A 654 -13.28 3.31 -8.18
N LEU A 655 -12.70 3.04 -7.01
CA LEU A 655 -11.31 3.38 -6.71
C LEU A 655 -10.31 2.71 -7.67
N HIS A 656 -10.57 1.45 -8.06
CA HIS A 656 -9.75 0.74 -9.01
C HIS A 656 -9.82 1.35 -10.42
N GLN A 657 -11.00 1.77 -10.87
CA GLN A 657 -11.18 2.48 -12.15
C GLN A 657 -10.40 3.80 -12.17
N LEU A 658 -10.45 4.57 -11.07
CA LEU A 658 -9.70 5.83 -10.92
C LEU A 658 -8.17 5.64 -10.95
N ARG A 659 -7.68 4.44 -10.57
CA ARG A 659 -6.24 4.12 -10.51
C ARG A 659 -5.66 3.60 -11.84
N LYS A 660 -6.49 3.30 -12.85
CA LYS A 660 -5.98 2.88 -14.17
C LYS A 660 -5.26 4.08 -14.83
N PRO A 661 -3.95 3.99 -15.17
CA PRO A 661 -3.34 5.00 -16.00
C PRO A 661 -4.07 5.03 -17.34
N ALA A 662 -4.29 6.23 -17.91
CA ALA A 662 -4.70 6.37 -19.30
C ALA A 662 -3.68 5.62 -20.16
N ALA A 663 -4.01 4.40 -20.56
CA ALA A 663 -3.16 3.60 -21.43
C ALA A 663 -2.93 4.38 -22.72
N LYS A 664 -1.68 4.41 -23.21
CA LYS A 664 -1.45 4.79 -24.60
C LYS A 664 -2.16 3.73 -25.43
N ASP A 665 -3.17 4.15 -26.16
CA ASP A 665 -3.88 3.34 -27.15
C ASP A 665 -2.92 3.13 -28.33
N ASP A 666 -2.02 2.15 -28.24
CA ASP A 666 -1.03 1.85 -29.29
C ASP A 666 -1.22 0.48 -29.95
N GLY A 667 -2.38 -0.17 -29.75
CA GLY A 667 -2.91 -1.17 -30.68
C GLY A 667 -2.04 -2.42 -30.93
N ARG A 668 -1.13 -2.79 -30.01
CA ARG A 668 -0.28 -3.98 -30.15
C ARG A 668 -0.67 -5.06 -29.14
N HIS A 669 -1.35 -6.12 -29.61
CA HIS A 669 -1.27 -7.43 -28.95
C HIS A 669 0.03 -8.11 -29.40
N LEU A 670 0.86 -8.54 -28.44
CA LEU A 670 2.11 -9.26 -28.71
C LEU A 670 1.88 -10.77 -28.60
N VAL A 671 2.30 -11.49 -29.64
CA VAL A 671 2.30 -12.95 -29.75
C VAL A 671 3.67 -13.52 -29.35
N GLY A 672 3.68 -14.63 -28.59
CA GLY A 672 4.66 -15.74 -28.64
C GLY A 672 5.59 -15.92 -27.42
N PRO A 673 6.29 -17.08 -27.23
CA PRO A 673 6.13 -18.43 -27.79
C PRO A 673 6.10 -19.58 -26.72
N SER A 674 5.66 -20.78 -27.16
CA SER A 674 5.79 -22.14 -26.55
C SER A 674 5.11 -22.48 -25.21
N GLY A 675 3.84 -22.92 -25.30
CA GLY A 675 3.40 -24.24 -24.83
C GLY A 675 3.37 -24.54 -23.32
N SER A 676 2.38 -23.99 -22.59
CA SER A 676 1.32 -24.73 -21.87
C SER A 676 0.71 -23.85 -20.76
N ALA A 677 -0.62 -23.76 -20.76
CA ALA A 677 -1.50 -22.98 -19.88
C ALA A 677 -1.48 -21.44 -20.03
N VAL A 678 -2.52 -20.96 -20.70
CA VAL A 678 -2.92 -19.58 -20.98
C VAL A 678 -3.06 -18.73 -19.70
N ILE A 679 -2.35 -17.60 -19.61
CA ILE A 679 -2.74 -16.43 -18.82
C ILE A 679 -2.71 -15.21 -19.74
N ALA A 680 -3.88 -14.78 -20.23
CA ALA A 680 -4.17 -13.41 -20.71
C ALA A 680 -5.63 -13.26 -21.20
N LEU A 681 -6.40 -12.46 -20.45
CA LEU A 681 -7.42 -11.47 -20.87
C LEU A 681 -7.82 -10.77 -19.56
N ASP A 682 -6.90 -9.92 -19.12
CA ASP A 682 -6.86 -9.01 -17.98
C ASP A 682 -8.21 -8.71 -17.29
N ASN A 683 -8.57 -9.61 -16.37
CA ASN A 683 -9.38 -9.41 -15.16
C ASN A 683 -10.68 -8.58 -15.28
N ALA A 684 -11.68 -9.07 -16.01
CA ALA A 684 -13.04 -8.53 -16.00
C ALA A 684 -13.81 -8.64 -14.65
N ASN A 685 -13.15 -9.03 -13.54
CA ASN A 685 -13.77 -9.21 -12.22
C ASN A 685 -13.44 -8.07 -11.20
N HIS A 686 -13.09 -6.85 -11.63
CA HIS A 686 -12.79 -5.76 -10.68
C HIS A 686 -14.01 -5.33 -9.83
N GLU A 687 -15.22 -5.71 -10.22
CA GLU A 687 -16.47 -5.48 -9.47
C GLU A 687 -16.85 -6.64 -8.54
N CYS A 688 -16.16 -7.79 -8.58
CA CYS A 688 -16.45 -8.97 -7.76
C CYS A 688 -15.23 -9.35 -6.91
N ILE A 689 -14.70 -8.39 -6.16
CA ILE A 689 -13.67 -8.65 -5.15
C ILE A 689 -14.33 -9.24 -3.90
N ALA A 690 -13.77 -10.29 -3.31
CA ALA A 690 -14.30 -10.86 -2.08
C ALA A 690 -14.00 -9.97 -0.88
N TYR A 691 -14.82 -10.04 0.17
CA TYR A 691 -14.62 -9.24 1.38
C TYR A 691 -13.24 -9.44 2.00
N ALA A 692 -12.76 -10.70 2.07
CA ALA A 692 -11.42 -11.02 2.56
C ALA A 692 -10.31 -10.34 1.72
N ASP A 693 -10.52 -10.23 0.41
CA ASP A 693 -9.58 -9.54 -0.48
C ASP A 693 -9.65 -8.02 -0.28
N VAL A 694 -10.83 -7.45 -0.01
CA VAL A 694 -10.98 -6.03 0.36
C VAL A 694 -10.27 -5.74 1.69
N LEU A 695 -10.47 -6.59 2.70
CA LEU A 695 -9.80 -6.47 4.00
C LEU A 695 -8.28 -6.60 3.86
N SER A 696 -7.80 -7.56 3.08
CA SER A 696 -6.39 -7.70 2.74
C SER A 696 -5.87 -6.49 1.97
N HIS A 697 -6.67 -5.97 1.03
CA HIS A 697 -6.28 -4.87 0.14
C HIS A 697 -6.36 -3.49 0.78
N TYR A 698 -7.16 -3.25 1.82
CA TYR A 698 -7.24 -1.92 2.45
C TYR A 698 -6.71 -1.89 3.88
N LEU A 699 -6.74 -3.03 4.57
CA LEU A 699 -6.41 -3.13 5.98
C LEU A 699 -5.28 -4.14 6.27
N SER A 700 -4.73 -4.81 5.23
CA SER A 700 -3.72 -5.86 5.38
C SER A 700 -4.11 -6.98 6.36
N LEU A 701 -5.41 -7.27 6.45
CA LEU A 701 -5.92 -8.36 7.28
C LEU A 701 -5.77 -9.71 6.56
N PRO A 702 -5.25 -10.75 7.24
CA PRO A 702 -5.32 -12.11 6.70
C PRO A 702 -6.78 -12.61 6.70
N PRO A 703 -7.11 -13.62 5.88
CA PRO A 703 -8.40 -14.30 5.97
C PRO A 703 -8.64 -14.82 7.39
N SER A 704 -9.89 -14.77 7.86
CA SER A 704 -10.27 -15.33 9.17
C SER A 704 -9.91 -16.82 9.24
N ARG A 705 -9.41 -17.25 10.41
CA ARG A 705 -8.95 -18.63 10.65
C ARG A 705 -10.08 -19.66 10.52
N VAL A 706 -11.31 -19.25 10.86
CA VAL A 706 -12.51 -20.09 10.80
C VAL A 706 -13.23 -20.02 9.44
N LYS A 707 -12.80 -19.14 8.52
CA LYS A 707 -13.51 -18.90 7.25
C LYS A 707 -13.58 -20.14 6.37
N THR A 708 -12.52 -20.94 6.34
CA THR A 708 -12.48 -22.20 5.56
C THR A 708 -13.37 -23.27 6.17
N SER A 709 -13.26 -23.53 7.48
CA SER A 709 -14.05 -24.55 8.18
C SER A 709 -15.55 -24.24 8.15
N VAL A 710 -15.94 -22.99 8.33
CA VAL A 710 -17.36 -22.56 8.25
C VAL A 710 -17.90 -22.70 6.83
N LYS A 711 -17.15 -22.30 5.80
CA LYS A 711 -17.59 -22.47 4.40
C LYS A 711 -17.73 -23.95 4.00
N GLU A 712 -16.83 -24.81 4.46
CA GLU A 712 -16.94 -26.25 4.28
C GLU A 712 -18.20 -26.80 4.97
N ALA A 713 -18.48 -26.37 6.20
CA ALA A 713 -19.70 -26.73 6.92
C ALA A 713 -20.97 -26.28 6.18
N MET A 714 -21.01 -25.03 5.69
CA MET A 714 -22.13 -24.50 4.90
C MET A 714 -22.33 -25.24 3.58
N THR A 715 -21.26 -25.75 2.96
CA THR A 715 -21.35 -26.53 1.72
C THR A 715 -21.88 -27.95 1.97
N GLY A 716 -21.62 -28.50 3.15
CA GLY A 716 -22.08 -29.83 3.57
C GLY A 716 -23.46 -29.86 4.22
N ASP A 717 -23.96 -28.72 4.71
CA ASP A 717 -25.26 -28.59 5.37
C ASP A 717 -25.89 -27.21 5.14
N ASP A 718 -26.91 -27.15 4.29
CA ASP A 718 -27.69 -25.93 4.00
C ASP A 718 -28.38 -25.36 5.26
N ALA A 719 -28.56 -26.15 6.33
CA ALA A 719 -29.20 -25.73 7.57
C ALA A 719 -28.22 -25.17 8.62
N THR A 720 -26.93 -25.00 8.29
CA THR A 720 -25.86 -24.58 9.22
C THR A 720 -26.27 -23.38 10.11
N TRP A 721 -26.82 -22.31 9.51
CA TRP A 721 -27.23 -21.09 10.21
C TRP A 721 -28.52 -21.21 11.04
N THR A 722 -29.23 -22.34 10.99
CA THR A 722 -30.45 -22.58 11.78
C THR A 722 -30.21 -23.30 13.10
N ARG A 723 -29.01 -23.89 13.29
CA ARG A 723 -28.66 -24.64 14.49
C ARG A 723 -28.48 -23.69 15.69
N ARG A 724 -29.01 -24.07 16.85
CA ARG A 724 -28.88 -23.33 18.12
C ARG A 724 -28.46 -24.25 19.27
N PRO A 725 -27.61 -23.79 20.20
CA PRO A 725 -26.89 -22.51 20.19
C PRO A 725 -25.87 -22.44 19.04
N PHE A 726 -25.45 -21.24 18.65
CA PHE A 726 -24.42 -21.09 17.61
C PHE A 726 -23.10 -21.73 18.05
N LEU A 727 -22.41 -22.38 17.11
CA LEU A 727 -21.05 -22.84 17.33
C LEU A 727 -20.10 -21.64 17.45
N PRO A 728 -19.03 -21.72 18.26
CA PRO A 728 -18.05 -20.64 18.40
C PRO A 728 -17.50 -20.13 17.05
N ASP A 729 -17.20 -21.04 16.12
CA ASP A 729 -16.72 -20.70 14.78
C ASP A 729 -17.73 -19.86 13.97
N LEU A 730 -19.04 -20.11 14.12
CA LEU A 730 -20.08 -19.32 13.44
C LEU A 730 -20.21 -17.91 14.06
N ILE A 731 -20.04 -17.80 15.37
CA ILE A 731 -20.01 -16.52 16.08
C ILE A 731 -18.80 -15.70 15.64
N GLU A 732 -17.62 -16.31 15.59
CA GLU A 732 -16.38 -15.65 15.13
C GLU A 732 -16.49 -15.25 13.65
N TYR A 733 -17.03 -16.12 12.81
CA TYR A 733 -17.25 -15.84 11.39
C TYR A 733 -18.17 -14.63 11.19
N ALA A 734 -19.38 -14.66 11.76
CA ALA A 734 -20.36 -13.58 11.61
C ALA A 734 -19.85 -12.25 12.18
N ALA A 735 -19.10 -12.31 13.28
CA ALA A 735 -18.52 -11.10 13.86
C ALA A 735 -17.45 -10.49 12.96
N MET A 736 -16.61 -11.34 12.34
CA MET A 736 -15.53 -10.87 11.48
C MET A 736 -16.00 -10.28 10.15
N ASP A 737 -17.15 -10.72 9.63
CA ASP A 737 -17.69 -10.20 8.37
C ASP A 737 -18.24 -8.76 8.50
N VAL A 738 -18.47 -8.25 9.73
CA VAL A 738 -18.88 -6.85 9.96
C VAL A 738 -17.88 -5.97 10.71
N ALA A 739 -17.01 -6.55 11.55
CA ALA A 739 -16.17 -5.79 12.50
C ALA A 739 -15.35 -4.65 11.86
N TYR A 740 -14.90 -4.84 10.62
CA TYR A 740 -14.00 -3.89 9.95
C TYR A 740 -14.70 -3.01 8.89
N LEU A 741 -16.00 -3.18 8.68
CA LEU A 741 -16.74 -2.42 7.65
C LEU A 741 -16.72 -0.91 7.93
N SER A 742 -16.89 -0.50 9.18
CA SER A 742 -16.86 0.91 9.58
C SER A 742 -15.48 1.56 9.32
N VAL A 743 -14.40 0.79 9.52
CA VAL A 743 -13.02 1.23 9.23
C VAL A 743 -12.79 1.34 7.73
N LEU A 744 -13.19 0.33 6.96
CA LEU A 744 -13.14 0.35 5.50
C LEU A 744 -13.88 1.56 4.93
N TYR A 745 -15.08 1.86 5.43
CA TYR A 745 -15.84 3.03 5.02
C TYR A 745 -15.04 4.31 5.18
N ARG A 746 -14.43 4.56 6.34
CA ARG A 746 -13.65 5.79 6.58
C ARG A 746 -12.49 5.92 5.59
N ILE A 747 -11.77 4.83 5.33
CA ILE A 747 -10.63 4.81 4.40
C ILE A 747 -11.10 5.04 2.96
N MET A 748 -12.12 4.28 2.54
CA MET A 748 -12.58 4.26 1.16
C MET A 748 -13.35 5.53 0.81
N ALA A 749 -14.20 6.04 1.70
CA ALA A 749 -14.89 7.32 1.52
C ALA A 749 -13.89 8.49 1.41
N HIS A 750 -12.84 8.48 2.24
CA HIS A 750 -11.76 9.46 2.12
C HIS A 750 -11.04 9.36 0.76
N ALA A 751 -10.73 8.14 0.31
CA ALA A 751 -10.06 7.90 -0.95
C ALA A 751 -10.92 8.24 -2.18
N LEU A 752 -12.24 8.03 -2.08
CA LEU A 752 -13.21 8.35 -3.14
C LEU A 752 -13.34 9.87 -3.32
N GLY A 753 -13.29 10.65 -2.23
CA GLY A 753 -13.36 12.10 -2.26
C GLY A 753 -14.54 12.60 -3.10
N PRO A 754 -14.32 13.36 -4.20
CA PRO A 754 -15.39 13.88 -5.04
C PRO A 754 -16.18 12.80 -5.80
N HIS A 755 -15.69 11.55 -5.86
CA HIS A 755 -16.35 10.43 -6.52
C HIS A 755 -17.34 9.67 -5.62
N MET A 756 -17.55 10.14 -4.39
CA MET A 756 -18.52 9.54 -3.46
C MET A 756 -19.94 9.41 -4.06
N PRO A 757 -20.51 10.44 -4.74
CA PRO A 757 -21.85 10.32 -5.32
C PRO A 757 -21.98 9.24 -6.40
N LEU A 758 -20.90 8.90 -7.10
CA LEU A 758 -20.89 7.81 -8.08
C LEU A 758 -20.99 6.44 -7.38
N CYS A 759 -20.31 6.29 -6.25
CA CYS A 759 -20.41 5.10 -5.41
C CYS A 759 -21.84 4.96 -4.86
N ASP A 760 -22.42 6.05 -4.35
CA ASP A 760 -23.79 6.07 -3.81
C ASP A 760 -24.83 5.72 -4.87
N ALA A 761 -24.72 6.30 -6.06
CA ALA A 761 -25.63 6.01 -7.17
C ALA A 761 -25.58 4.53 -7.57
N ARG A 762 -24.39 3.92 -7.61
CA ARG A 762 -24.22 2.50 -7.93
C ARG A 762 -24.75 1.58 -6.81
N ALA A 763 -24.46 1.90 -5.55
CA ALA A 763 -25.03 1.15 -4.41
C ALA A 763 -26.56 1.23 -4.41
N ALA A 764 -27.14 2.40 -4.70
CA ALA A 764 -28.59 2.58 -4.83
C ALA A 764 -29.20 1.74 -5.97
N MET A 765 -28.48 1.55 -7.09
CA MET A 765 -28.92 0.62 -8.14
C MET A 765 -29.03 -0.82 -7.62
N TYR A 766 -28.06 -1.28 -6.82
CA TYR A 766 -28.08 -2.62 -6.24
C TYR A 766 -29.21 -2.81 -5.22
N LEU A 767 -29.51 -1.79 -4.42
CA LEU A 767 -30.70 -1.78 -3.54
C LEU A 767 -32.03 -1.74 -4.30
N GLY A 768 -32.02 -1.17 -5.50
CA GLY A 768 -33.17 -1.10 -6.42
C GLY A 768 -33.42 -2.41 -7.17
N CYS A 769 -32.44 -3.30 -7.26
CA CYS A 769 -32.56 -4.63 -7.86
C CYS A 769 -33.33 -5.60 -6.95
N ARG A 770 -34.64 -5.37 -6.81
CA ARG A 770 -35.53 -6.07 -5.87
C ARG A 770 -36.24 -7.29 -6.45
N ASP A 771 -35.83 -7.80 -7.63
CA ASP A 771 -36.44 -8.95 -8.32
C ASP A 771 -35.46 -9.89 -9.05
N TRP A 772 -34.54 -10.57 -8.35
CA TRP A 772 -33.76 -11.65 -8.98
C TRP A 772 -34.65 -12.86 -9.25
N SER A 773 -35.01 -13.08 -10.52
CA SER A 773 -35.64 -14.32 -10.99
C SER A 773 -34.86 -14.85 -12.19
N PHE A 774 -34.61 -16.15 -12.23
CA PHE A 774 -34.21 -16.80 -13.49
C PHE A 774 -35.44 -16.69 -14.40
N ALA A 775 -35.37 -15.86 -15.44
CA ALA A 775 -36.53 -15.53 -16.27
C ALA A 775 -37.17 -16.80 -16.84
N SER A 776 -38.32 -17.19 -16.30
CA SER A 776 -39.25 -18.16 -16.87
C SER A 776 -40.28 -17.51 -17.78
N THR A 777 -40.26 -16.17 -17.90
CA THR A 777 -41.32 -15.34 -18.52
C THR A 777 -40.92 -14.64 -19.81
N LEU A 778 -39.68 -14.77 -20.29
CA LEU A 778 -39.31 -14.29 -21.62
C LEU A 778 -39.88 -15.27 -22.66
N ASN A 779 -40.75 -14.81 -23.55
CA ASN A 779 -41.22 -15.67 -24.63
C ASN A 779 -40.03 -15.99 -25.56
N MET A 780 -39.86 -17.26 -25.87
CA MET A 780 -38.79 -17.70 -26.76
C MET A 780 -39.01 -17.04 -28.14
N GLY A 781 -38.01 -16.28 -28.60
CA GLY A 781 -38.07 -15.50 -29.84
C GLY A 781 -38.10 -13.97 -29.69
N ASP A 782 -38.38 -13.43 -28.51
CA ASP A 782 -38.46 -11.98 -28.29
C ASP A 782 -37.08 -11.29 -28.32
N MET A 783 -37.04 -10.07 -28.87
CA MET A 783 -35.87 -9.18 -28.86
C MET A 783 -35.95 -8.24 -27.65
N VAL A 784 -34.96 -8.30 -26.76
CA VAL A 784 -34.95 -7.58 -25.48
C VAL A 784 -33.73 -6.66 -25.41
N PRO A 785 -33.88 -5.37 -25.05
CA PRO A 785 -32.74 -4.50 -24.77
C PRO A 785 -31.99 -4.99 -23.52
N GLY A 786 -30.67 -5.03 -23.55
CA GLY A 786 -29.84 -5.43 -22.42
C GLY A 786 -28.47 -4.75 -22.44
N TYR A 787 -27.61 -5.12 -21.49
CA TYR A 787 -26.24 -4.62 -21.38
C TYR A 787 -25.27 -5.76 -21.10
N ILE A 788 -24.05 -5.66 -21.60
CA ILE A 788 -23.01 -6.65 -21.30
C ILE A 788 -22.60 -6.54 -19.84
N GLN A 789 -22.78 -7.61 -19.06
CA GLN A 789 -22.46 -7.63 -17.63
C GLN A 789 -21.07 -8.19 -17.36
N ASN A 790 -20.69 -9.28 -18.03
CA ASN A 790 -19.37 -9.90 -17.86
C ASN A 790 -18.93 -10.64 -19.13
N ILE A 791 -17.62 -10.78 -19.35
CA ILE A 791 -17.03 -11.48 -20.49
C ILE A 791 -15.93 -12.40 -19.95
N THR A 792 -16.00 -13.69 -20.27
CA THR A 792 -14.95 -14.67 -19.98
C THR A 792 -14.43 -15.27 -21.29
N SER A 793 -13.38 -16.09 -21.22
CA SER A 793 -12.83 -16.77 -22.40
C SER A 793 -13.78 -17.80 -23.04
N LYS A 794 -14.92 -18.12 -22.41
CA LYS A 794 -15.90 -19.12 -22.89
C LYS A 794 -17.35 -18.64 -22.90
N CYS A 795 -17.64 -17.51 -22.24
CA CYS A 795 -19.00 -17.04 -22.05
C CYS A 795 -19.10 -15.52 -22.08
N VAL A 796 -20.22 -15.01 -22.57
CA VAL A 796 -20.66 -13.62 -22.35
C VAL A 796 -21.88 -13.66 -21.43
N TYR A 797 -21.88 -12.81 -20.40
CA TYR A 797 -22.99 -12.64 -19.50
C TYR A 797 -23.68 -11.33 -19.83
N VAL A 798 -24.99 -11.40 -20.06
CA VAL A 798 -25.78 -10.27 -20.51
C VAL A 798 -26.89 -10.00 -19.51
N ALA A 799 -26.94 -8.77 -19.02
CA ALA A 799 -28.03 -8.28 -18.19
C ALA A 799 -29.16 -7.79 -19.11
N LEU A 800 -30.25 -8.56 -19.20
CA LEU A 800 -31.49 -8.17 -19.92
C LEU A 800 -32.30 -7.13 -19.14
N SER A 801 -32.01 -7.02 -17.85
CA SER A 801 -32.47 -5.98 -16.93
C SER A 801 -31.48 -5.96 -15.74
N PRO A 802 -31.58 -4.98 -14.81
CA PRO A 802 -30.81 -5.03 -13.55
C PRO A 802 -31.04 -6.30 -12.71
N SER A 803 -32.04 -7.09 -13.07
CA SER A 803 -32.55 -8.27 -12.36
C SER A 803 -32.47 -9.60 -13.15
N THR A 804 -32.11 -9.58 -14.44
CA THR A 804 -32.13 -10.77 -15.31
C THR A 804 -30.79 -10.92 -16.03
N VAL A 805 -30.08 -12.01 -15.75
CA VAL A 805 -28.77 -12.30 -16.35
C VAL A 805 -28.83 -13.58 -17.19
N GLY A 806 -28.63 -13.43 -18.50
CA GLY A 806 -28.47 -14.54 -19.44
C GLY A 806 -27.02 -14.98 -19.55
N ARG A 807 -26.77 -16.30 -19.57
CA ARG A 807 -25.46 -16.89 -19.86
C ARG A 807 -25.40 -17.32 -21.32
N LEU A 808 -24.43 -16.80 -22.06
CA LEU A 808 -24.16 -17.20 -23.45
C LEU A 808 -22.90 -18.03 -23.53
N SER A 809 -23.00 -19.24 -24.07
CA SER A 809 -21.83 -20.02 -24.46
C SER A 809 -21.27 -19.47 -25.76
N THR A 810 -19.97 -19.19 -25.81
CA THR A 810 -19.29 -18.80 -27.07
C THR A 810 -18.78 -20.02 -27.85
N SER A 811 -19.26 -21.23 -27.53
CA SER A 811 -18.79 -22.49 -28.10
C SER A 811 -19.03 -22.60 -29.60
N ASP A 812 -20.05 -21.94 -30.14
CA ASP A 812 -20.35 -21.90 -31.56
C ASP A 812 -20.37 -20.45 -32.07
N ALA A 813 -19.24 -20.03 -32.65
CA ALA A 813 -19.07 -18.87 -33.52
C ALA A 813 -19.33 -17.45 -32.93
N VAL A 814 -18.26 -16.86 -32.37
CA VAL A 814 -17.79 -15.56 -32.91
C VAL A 814 -16.42 -15.81 -33.55
N LYS A 815 -16.42 -16.49 -34.71
CA LYS A 815 -15.51 -16.10 -35.78
C LYS A 815 -16.20 -14.97 -36.52
N ALA A 816 -16.24 -13.77 -35.92
CA ALA A 816 -16.54 -12.59 -36.72
C ALA A 816 -15.44 -12.51 -37.80
N PRO A 817 -15.77 -12.27 -39.07
CA PRO A 817 -14.76 -11.93 -40.07
C PRO A 817 -14.04 -10.69 -39.54
N VAL A 818 -12.73 -10.76 -39.45
CA VAL A 818 -11.87 -9.61 -39.17
C VAL A 818 -11.92 -8.72 -40.42
N GLY A 819 -12.96 -7.90 -40.51
CA GLY A 819 -13.02 -6.73 -41.38
C GLY A 819 -12.79 -5.46 -40.54
N ASP A 820 -12.35 -4.39 -41.18
CA ASP A 820 -11.81 -3.17 -40.54
C ASP A 820 -12.79 -2.40 -39.62
N ASP A 821 -14.05 -2.82 -39.50
CA ASP A 821 -15.07 -2.25 -38.62
C ASP A 821 -15.33 -3.11 -37.36
N VAL A 822 -14.28 -3.43 -36.58
CA VAL A 822 -14.42 -4.19 -35.33
C VAL A 822 -15.04 -3.32 -34.23
N GLN A 823 -16.33 -3.50 -33.95
CA GLN A 823 -16.96 -2.97 -32.74
C GLN A 823 -16.38 -3.64 -31.48
N LYS A 824 -15.76 -2.85 -30.59
CA LYS A 824 -15.24 -3.29 -29.28
C LYS A 824 -16.42 -3.62 -28.35
N LEU A 825 -16.48 -4.85 -27.84
CA LEU A 825 -17.42 -5.24 -26.77
C LEU A 825 -16.90 -4.70 -25.44
N THR A 826 -17.67 -3.83 -24.78
CA THR A 826 -17.36 -3.30 -23.44
C THR A 826 -18.44 -3.68 -22.45
N VAL A 827 -18.05 -4.05 -21.22
CA VAL A 827 -18.99 -4.20 -20.09
C VAL A 827 -19.77 -2.88 -19.94
N GLY A 828 -21.09 -2.96 -19.88
CA GLY A 828 -22.02 -1.84 -19.88
C GLY A 828 -22.50 -1.37 -21.27
N ALA A 829 -21.99 -1.92 -22.37
CA ALA A 829 -22.51 -1.60 -23.71
C ALA A 829 -23.96 -2.09 -23.86
N ALA A 830 -24.84 -1.22 -24.38
CA ALA A 830 -26.20 -1.59 -24.74
C ALA A 830 -26.18 -2.57 -25.93
N ILE A 831 -27.02 -3.59 -25.86
CA ILE A 831 -27.18 -4.61 -26.91
C ILE A 831 -28.65 -4.99 -27.02
N THR A 832 -29.05 -5.58 -28.15
CA THR A 832 -30.37 -6.19 -28.31
C THR A 832 -30.22 -7.70 -28.36
N VAL A 833 -31.04 -8.42 -27.61
CA VAL A 833 -30.80 -9.82 -27.26
C VAL A 833 -32.03 -10.67 -27.56
N LYS A 834 -31.84 -11.77 -28.29
CA LYS A 834 -32.87 -12.76 -28.60
C LYS A 834 -32.67 -14.02 -27.77
N VAL A 835 -33.72 -14.52 -27.12
CA VAL A 835 -33.68 -15.82 -26.43
C VAL A 835 -34.16 -16.92 -27.36
N GLY A 836 -33.27 -17.86 -27.69
CA GLY A 836 -33.53 -19.03 -28.54
C GLY A 836 -34.34 -20.12 -27.82
N HIS A 837 -34.95 -21.02 -28.61
CA HIS A 837 -35.85 -22.07 -28.10
C HIS A 837 -35.17 -23.13 -27.20
N ASP A 838 -33.85 -23.22 -27.25
CA ASP A 838 -32.98 -24.09 -26.46
C ASP A 838 -32.37 -23.37 -25.23
N ARG A 839 -32.87 -22.17 -24.89
CA ARG A 839 -32.30 -21.25 -23.90
C ARG A 839 -30.90 -20.73 -24.25
N SER A 840 -30.41 -20.96 -25.47
CA SER A 840 -29.31 -20.16 -26.01
C SER A 840 -29.79 -18.73 -26.15
N VAL A 841 -28.85 -17.80 -26.09
CA VAL A 841 -29.15 -16.39 -26.28
C VAL A 841 -28.39 -15.96 -27.53
N GLN A 842 -28.89 -15.00 -28.30
CA GLN A 842 -28.21 -14.41 -29.45
C GLN A 842 -28.26 -12.90 -29.26
N TRP A 843 -27.26 -12.15 -29.69
CA TRP A 843 -27.28 -10.69 -29.54
C TRP A 843 -26.81 -9.97 -30.80
N THR A 844 -27.25 -8.73 -30.94
CA THR A 844 -26.76 -7.75 -31.91
C THR A 844 -26.40 -6.48 -31.16
N ILE A 845 -25.23 -5.92 -31.47
CA ILE A 845 -24.73 -4.66 -30.89
C ILE A 845 -25.46 -3.48 -31.53
#